data_AF-A0A961Q141-F1
#
_entry.id   AF-A0A961Q141-F1
#
_cell.length_a   1.000
_cell.length_b   1.000
_cell.length_c   1.000
_cell.angle_alpha   90.00
_cell.angle_beta   90.00
_cell.angle_gamma   90.00
#
_symmetry.space_group_name_H-M   'P 1'
#
loop_
_entity.id
_entity.type
_entity.pdbx_description
1 polymer ?
#
loop_
_entity_poly.entity_id
_entity_poly.type
_entity_poly.pdbx_seq_one_letter_code
_entity_poly.pdbx_strand_id
1 'polypeptide(L)'
;MIPLPQRSFTAQQPPLRHGMAAGFAAAPTRQVTVSPSRAEVRRADPSLSFQVVAPGARSFDVIVATDPALFDPANAHRRTPKNFRSSRQDFQGTPIEIETGFYLLPRAFLRDMVSVEPRPTRLYYVAVAYDDAEARQGRYSVPPEVMATSAPHVAVAADLVAANLSKVLGVAVERLGAVNAAGRVMAAEPHPRALPDVIGGLPVFRRAAPAPAPSWNGRNGGTAAPGGNGAGATNGSAAPAVNGRPRAAPGNGTQGSNGSASGNGASAGPNRNGATIANGGNDARGGNGGNDEGRRPDAPPPRSDAASPQPAGGFVDEDYAYGGGGAEARESRFRDLDSDSLPSAFAYDDGYGAPAASFAEDAGETIPPLDALPEPAAGRPAAPTAPAPAAPAPAAPAPAAPAPTATGAAAEDLLLQAVIAEGAGSRYDALSLDGGFRGRFGASDPYYQRAHDGLRYGPHQAAQDSGELGELLALMQETDGTTFAQIFGSDAGELVAVTTAEGPSGLDSPGGRGPRVQPVAGRDLWEEPWLERFRNAARHAPFQAAMRAQILARRLDPLRPVAQALDIENDRGLAMLLCLGIQRGVEGAMAHVGGAVNPFDTPARLGAALDALAFTDLGAFRAAKGLPPGDILDGPTHFALIDALRALGPDSPVQVPDAEGVLDALVTAAGPGPLGDALLRLRVSPAFGDLAAGG
;
A
#
# COMPACT_ATOMS: atom_id res chain seq x y z
N MET A 1 67.84 -23.67 -19.81
CA MET A 1 68.19 -22.49 -18.98
C MET A 1 68.63 -21.39 -19.91
N ILE A 2 67.78 -20.39 -20.12
CA ILE A 2 67.99 -19.22 -20.99
C ILE A 2 67.91 -17.99 -20.08
N PRO A 3 68.92 -17.12 -20.01
CA PRO A 3 68.88 -15.95 -19.13
C PRO A 3 68.19 -14.77 -19.83
N LEU A 4 67.26 -14.13 -19.11
CA LEU A 4 66.58 -12.89 -19.50
C LEU A 4 67.52 -11.67 -19.31
N PRO A 5 67.44 -10.64 -20.18
CA PRO A 5 68.25 -9.44 -20.08
C PRO A 5 67.66 -8.40 -19.11
N GLN A 6 68.53 -7.81 -18.28
CA GLN A 6 68.23 -6.68 -17.41
C GLN A 6 68.06 -5.39 -18.22
N ARG A 7 66.97 -4.64 -17.97
CA ARG A 7 66.77 -3.27 -18.46
C ARG A 7 67.01 -2.28 -17.32
N SER A 8 68.01 -1.43 -17.49
CA SER A 8 68.33 -0.28 -16.64
C SER A 8 67.33 0.85 -16.85
N PHE A 9 66.73 1.35 -15.77
CA PHE A 9 65.91 2.57 -15.77
C PHE A 9 66.81 3.78 -15.47
N THR A 10 66.95 4.68 -16.43
CA THR A 10 67.59 5.99 -16.26
C THR A 10 66.52 7.02 -15.93
N ALA A 11 66.54 7.56 -14.71
CA ALA A 11 65.65 8.64 -14.28
C ALA A 11 66.13 9.97 -14.88
N GLN A 12 65.31 10.57 -15.74
CA GLN A 12 65.55 11.89 -16.33
C GLN A 12 64.63 12.90 -15.62
N GLN A 13 65.19 13.74 -14.75
CA GLN A 13 64.48 14.87 -14.14
C GLN A 13 64.23 15.96 -15.20
N PRO A 14 62.99 16.45 -15.37
CA PRO A 14 62.73 17.63 -16.19
C PRO A 14 63.04 18.92 -15.42
N PRO A 15 63.44 20.01 -16.12
CA PRO A 15 63.84 21.26 -15.49
C PRO A 15 62.65 22.07 -14.96
N LEU A 16 62.86 22.68 -13.80
CA LEU A 16 61.97 23.61 -13.11
C LEU A 16 61.67 24.85 -13.99
N ARG A 17 60.41 24.98 -14.44
CA ARG A 17 59.91 26.21 -15.08
C ARG A 17 59.38 27.19 -14.05
N HIS A 18 59.82 28.44 -14.22
CA HIS A 18 59.45 29.64 -13.47
C HIS A 18 57.94 29.91 -13.49
N GLY A 19 57.49 30.56 -12.40
CA GLY A 19 56.09 30.80 -12.08
C GLY A 19 55.29 31.52 -13.16
N MET A 20 54.14 30.92 -13.49
CA MET A 20 52.99 31.62 -14.04
C MET A 20 52.00 31.86 -12.90
N ALA A 21 51.60 33.12 -12.72
CA ALA A 21 50.48 33.49 -11.88
C ALA A 21 49.25 32.66 -12.28
N ALA A 22 48.73 31.86 -11.35
CA ALA A 22 47.46 31.17 -11.52
C ALA A 22 46.36 32.22 -11.58
N GLY A 23 45.90 32.55 -12.78
CA GLY A 23 44.63 33.23 -12.97
C GLY A 23 43.56 32.35 -12.36
N PHE A 24 42.82 32.87 -11.37
CA PHE A 24 41.63 32.22 -10.86
C PHE A 24 40.69 31.97 -12.04
N ALA A 25 40.63 30.72 -12.50
CA ALA A 25 39.64 30.30 -13.48
C ALA A 25 38.26 30.63 -12.89
N ALA A 26 37.49 31.46 -13.57
CA ALA A 26 36.12 31.77 -13.17
C ALA A 26 35.39 30.45 -12.92
N ALA A 27 34.79 30.31 -11.74
CA ALA A 27 34.04 29.12 -11.39
C ALA A 27 33.04 28.80 -12.52
N PRO A 28 32.93 27.53 -12.97
CA PRO A 28 32.02 27.16 -14.05
C PRO A 28 30.63 27.67 -13.70
N THR A 29 30.02 28.41 -14.63
CA THR A 29 28.69 28.98 -14.44
C THR A 29 27.71 27.83 -14.19
N ARG A 30 27.10 27.83 -13.01
CA ARG A 30 26.09 26.88 -12.52
C ARG A 30 24.75 27.06 -13.26
N GLN A 31 24.80 27.11 -14.58
CA GLN A 31 23.65 27.39 -15.42
C GLN A 31 22.84 26.11 -15.67
N VAL A 32 21.53 26.19 -15.44
CA VAL A 32 20.59 25.12 -15.77
C VAL A 32 20.29 25.20 -17.26
N THR A 33 20.35 24.06 -17.94
CA THR A 33 20.00 23.97 -19.36
C THR A 33 18.99 22.85 -19.57
N VAL A 34 18.07 23.07 -20.52
CA VAL A 34 17.04 22.11 -20.89
C VAL A 34 16.90 22.05 -22.41
N SER A 35 16.98 20.84 -22.95
CA SER A 35 16.92 20.57 -24.38
C SER A 35 15.84 19.53 -24.66
N PRO A 36 14.86 19.81 -25.54
CA PRO A 36 13.87 18.83 -25.93
C PRO A 36 14.52 17.81 -26.87
N SER A 37 14.06 16.57 -26.83
CA SER A 37 14.47 15.50 -27.75
C SER A 37 14.19 15.81 -29.22
N ARG A 38 13.33 16.80 -29.49
CA ARG A 38 12.92 17.23 -30.84
C ARG A 38 12.42 18.67 -30.85
N ALA A 39 12.53 19.32 -32.01
CA ALA A 39 12.02 20.67 -32.21
C ALA A 39 10.52 20.72 -32.55
N GLU A 40 9.92 19.60 -32.97
CA GLU A 40 8.50 19.50 -33.32
C GLU A 40 7.92 18.13 -32.92
N VAL A 41 6.72 18.11 -32.33
CA VAL A 41 5.97 16.88 -32.02
C VAL A 41 4.92 16.64 -33.12
N ARG A 42 4.94 15.43 -33.70
CA ARG A 42 4.11 15.04 -34.85
C ARG A 42 3.29 13.80 -34.55
N ARG A 43 2.26 13.53 -35.34
CA ARG A 43 1.46 12.29 -35.22
C ARG A 43 2.30 11.02 -35.33
N ALA A 44 3.27 11.00 -36.25
CA ALA A 44 4.09 9.82 -36.52
C ALA A 44 4.99 9.43 -35.34
N ASP A 45 5.31 10.38 -34.48
CA ASP A 45 6.06 10.14 -33.25
C ASP A 45 5.61 11.10 -32.15
N PRO A 46 4.53 10.72 -31.44
CA PRO A 46 3.89 11.55 -30.43
C PRO A 46 4.59 11.41 -29.06
N SER A 47 5.91 11.45 -29.05
CA SER A 47 6.71 11.45 -27.83
C SER A 47 7.44 12.78 -27.67
N LEU A 48 7.54 13.25 -26.44
CA LEU A 48 8.33 14.44 -26.11
C LEU A 48 9.04 14.18 -24.78
N SER A 49 10.36 14.20 -24.82
CA SER A 49 11.20 14.19 -23.62
C SER A 49 12.12 15.41 -23.60
N PHE A 50 12.61 15.74 -22.41
CA PHE A 50 13.52 16.83 -22.13
C PHE A 50 14.76 16.30 -21.43
N GLN A 51 15.94 16.65 -21.94
CA GLN A 51 17.21 16.44 -21.26
C GLN A 51 17.52 17.70 -20.43
N VAL A 52 17.79 17.51 -19.14
CA VAL A 52 18.13 18.60 -18.22
C VAL A 52 19.55 18.40 -17.72
N VAL A 53 20.35 19.46 -17.79
CA VAL A 53 21.68 19.52 -17.18
C VAL A 53 21.66 20.65 -16.16
N ALA A 54 21.80 20.29 -14.89
CA ALA A 54 21.74 21.19 -13.75
C ALA A 54 22.90 20.91 -12.79
N PRO A 55 24.13 21.35 -13.12
CA PRO A 55 25.31 21.04 -12.34
C PRO A 55 25.17 21.50 -10.89
N GLY A 56 25.45 20.60 -9.95
CA GLY A 56 25.36 20.84 -8.50
C GLY A 56 23.94 20.98 -7.94
N ALA A 57 22.89 20.71 -8.73
CA ALA A 57 21.53 20.65 -8.21
C ALA A 57 21.24 19.25 -7.65
N ARG A 58 20.55 19.16 -6.52
CA ARG A 58 20.08 17.89 -5.98
C ARG A 58 18.91 17.33 -6.77
N SER A 59 18.09 18.22 -7.30
CA SER A 59 16.93 17.84 -8.07
C SER A 59 16.50 18.88 -9.10
N PHE A 60 15.61 18.52 -10.01
CA PHE A 60 15.01 19.46 -10.95
C PHE A 60 13.55 19.12 -11.27
N ASP A 61 12.85 20.13 -11.78
CA ASP A 61 11.54 20.04 -12.40
C ASP A 61 11.58 20.54 -13.84
N VAL A 62 10.72 19.97 -14.70
CA VAL A 62 10.41 20.49 -16.02
C VAL A 62 8.96 20.95 -16.03
N ILE A 63 8.75 22.21 -16.39
CA ILE A 63 7.43 22.84 -16.48
C ILE A 63 7.11 23.05 -17.94
N VAL A 64 5.92 22.61 -18.38
CA VAL A 64 5.44 22.72 -19.76
C VAL A 64 4.11 23.47 -19.77
N ALA A 65 3.97 24.43 -20.69
CA ALA A 65 2.77 25.26 -20.84
C ALA A 65 2.38 25.47 -22.31
N THR A 66 1.10 25.68 -22.59
CA THR A 66 0.62 25.98 -23.96
C THR A 66 0.75 27.45 -24.36
N ASP A 67 0.92 28.34 -23.38
CA ASP A 67 1.09 29.79 -23.52
C ASP A 67 2.20 30.23 -22.55
N PRO A 68 3.25 30.95 -23.00
CA PRO A 68 4.36 31.33 -22.13
C PRO A 68 3.92 32.31 -21.03
N ALA A 69 2.84 33.07 -21.22
CA ALA A 69 2.30 33.95 -20.18
C ALA A 69 1.87 33.18 -18.93
N LEU A 70 1.60 31.87 -19.03
CA LEU A 70 1.25 31.03 -17.87
C LEU A 70 2.42 30.81 -16.90
N PHE A 71 3.66 31.07 -17.32
CA PHE A 71 4.81 31.05 -16.40
C PHE A 71 4.80 32.24 -15.42
N ASP A 72 4.16 33.36 -15.78
CA ASP A 72 4.00 34.50 -14.89
C ASP A 72 3.08 34.12 -13.71
N PRO A 73 3.52 34.28 -12.45
CA PRO A 73 2.68 34.07 -11.26
C PRO A 73 1.37 34.85 -11.29
N ALA A 74 1.30 36.03 -11.92
CA ALA A 74 0.06 36.81 -12.05
C ALA A 74 -1.02 36.07 -12.85
N ASN A 75 -0.62 35.16 -13.75
CA ASN A 75 -1.52 34.32 -14.52
C ASN A 75 -1.79 32.95 -13.87
N ALA A 76 -1.44 32.75 -12.59
CA ALA A 76 -1.63 31.45 -11.91
C ALA A 76 -3.09 30.97 -11.91
N HIS A 77 -4.05 31.89 -11.80
CA HIS A 77 -5.49 31.59 -11.87
C HIS A 77 -5.96 31.07 -13.25
N ARG A 78 -5.17 31.24 -14.31
CA ARG A 78 -5.45 30.72 -15.67
C ARG A 78 -4.85 29.34 -15.91
N ARG A 79 -4.06 28.82 -14.97
CA ARG A 79 -3.42 27.51 -15.06
C ARG A 79 -4.48 26.43 -14.80
N THR A 80 -4.49 25.45 -15.67
CA THR A 80 -5.33 24.26 -15.61
C THR A 80 -4.46 23.04 -15.90
N PRO A 81 -4.85 21.84 -15.49
CA PRO A 81 -4.10 20.62 -15.83
C PRO A 81 -3.91 20.41 -17.34
N LYS A 82 -4.74 21.04 -18.18
CA LYS A 82 -4.68 20.94 -19.65
C LYS A 82 -3.71 21.92 -20.30
N ASN A 83 -3.37 23.04 -19.66
CA ASN A 83 -2.55 24.10 -20.29
C ASN A 83 -1.24 24.40 -19.55
N PHE A 84 -1.04 23.82 -18.36
CA PHE A 84 0.14 24.01 -17.53
C PHE A 84 0.42 22.74 -16.71
N ARG A 85 1.63 22.19 -16.81
CA ARG A 85 2.05 20.97 -16.10
C ARG A 85 3.45 21.13 -15.56
N SER A 86 3.70 20.61 -14.36
CA SER A 86 5.05 20.43 -13.80
C SER A 86 5.34 18.94 -13.64
N SER A 87 6.56 18.50 -13.92
CA SER A 87 7.02 17.13 -13.66
C SER A 87 6.78 16.70 -12.21
N ARG A 88 6.84 17.65 -11.27
CA ARG A 88 6.52 17.40 -9.86
C ARG A 88 5.13 16.79 -9.65
N GLN A 89 4.16 17.16 -10.48
CA GLN A 89 2.80 16.63 -10.42
C GLN A 89 2.71 15.17 -10.93
N ASP A 90 3.72 14.70 -11.66
CA ASP A 90 3.83 13.31 -12.11
C ASP A 90 4.52 12.44 -11.06
N PHE A 91 5.43 13.03 -10.28
CA PHE A 91 6.20 12.36 -9.23
C PHE A 91 5.67 12.67 -7.83
N GLN A 92 4.34 12.82 -7.67
CA GLN A 92 3.66 12.95 -6.37
C GLN A 92 4.17 14.10 -5.47
N GLY A 93 4.67 15.18 -6.04
CA GLY A 93 5.24 16.29 -5.25
C GLY A 93 6.76 16.26 -5.15
N THR A 94 7.41 15.16 -5.55
CA THR A 94 8.86 15.00 -5.44
C THR A 94 9.57 15.45 -6.70
N PRO A 95 10.57 16.34 -6.61
CA PRO A 95 11.46 16.67 -7.71
C PRO A 95 12.27 15.46 -8.22
N ILE A 96 12.82 15.54 -9.44
CA ILE A 96 13.67 14.47 -9.99
C ILE A 96 15.09 14.58 -9.42
N GLU A 97 15.54 13.61 -8.62
CA GLU A 97 16.79 13.66 -7.83
C GLU A 97 18.09 13.30 -8.58
N ILE A 98 18.47 14.07 -9.60
CA ILE A 98 19.76 13.90 -10.31
C ILE A 98 20.27 15.23 -10.90
N GLU A 99 21.59 15.44 -10.93
CA GLU A 99 22.22 16.62 -11.56
C GLU A 99 22.05 16.66 -13.10
N THR A 100 21.91 15.50 -13.73
CA THR A 100 21.64 15.35 -15.17
C THR A 100 20.61 14.27 -15.36
N GLY A 101 19.52 14.58 -16.04
CA GLY A 101 18.38 13.68 -16.16
C GLY A 101 17.59 13.84 -17.44
N PHE A 102 16.64 12.94 -17.61
CA PHE A 102 15.63 13.04 -18.65
C PHE A 102 14.24 13.05 -18.01
N TYR A 103 13.35 13.86 -18.56
CA TYR A 103 11.93 13.85 -18.22
C TYR A 103 11.13 13.53 -19.47
N LEU A 104 10.36 12.45 -19.45
CA LEU A 104 9.44 12.07 -20.52
C LEU A 104 8.06 12.63 -20.22
N LEU A 105 7.57 13.56 -21.05
CA LEU A 105 6.22 14.13 -20.89
C LEU A 105 5.19 13.03 -21.11
N PRO A 106 4.34 12.68 -20.11
CA PRO A 106 3.38 11.60 -20.28
C PRO A 106 2.42 11.88 -21.43
N ARG A 107 2.16 10.85 -22.25
CA ARG A 107 1.35 10.99 -23.49
C ARG A 107 -0.09 11.46 -23.22
N ALA A 108 -0.65 11.09 -22.07
CA ALA A 108 -1.97 11.57 -21.65
C ALA A 108 -2.00 13.09 -21.50
N PHE A 109 -0.96 13.68 -20.89
CA PHE A 109 -0.87 15.14 -20.76
C PHE A 109 -0.58 15.83 -22.08
N LEU A 110 0.28 15.24 -22.92
CA LEU A 110 0.49 15.76 -24.28
C LEU A 110 -0.84 15.81 -25.06
N ARG A 111 -1.69 14.77 -24.94
CA ARG A 111 -3.04 14.75 -25.52
C ARG A 111 -3.91 15.87 -24.99
N ASP A 112 -3.93 16.07 -23.68
CA ASP A 112 -4.76 17.09 -23.06
C ASP A 112 -4.31 18.50 -23.46
N MET A 113 -3.00 18.74 -23.56
CA MET A 113 -2.42 20.01 -24.05
C MET A 113 -2.79 20.31 -25.50
N VAL A 114 -2.68 19.34 -26.41
CA VAL A 114 -3.06 19.57 -27.82
C VAL A 114 -4.58 19.66 -28.03
N SER A 115 -5.38 19.41 -26.98
CA SER A 115 -6.85 19.55 -26.99
C SER A 115 -7.35 20.92 -26.50
N VAL A 116 -6.48 21.78 -25.98
CA VAL A 116 -6.86 23.13 -25.52
C VAL A 116 -7.39 23.95 -26.70
N GLU A 117 -8.44 24.76 -26.48
CA GLU A 117 -8.97 25.69 -27.48
C GLU A 117 -8.62 27.14 -27.10
N PRO A 118 -8.00 27.94 -28.01
CA PRO A 118 -7.55 27.56 -29.36
C PRO A 118 -6.38 26.56 -29.29
N ARG A 119 -6.30 25.70 -30.31
CA ARG A 119 -5.27 24.66 -30.39
C ARG A 119 -3.87 25.27 -30.34
N PRO A 120 -2.99 24.82 -29.43
CA PRO A 120 -1.64 25.35 -29.38
C PRO A 120 -0.83 24.87 -30.59
N THR A 121 -0.10 25.80 -31.19
CA THR A 121 0.91 25.51 -32.23
C THR A 121 2.30 25.30 -31.63
N ARG A 122 2.45 25.54 -30.32
CA ARG A 122 3.72 25.50 -29.57
C ARG A 122 3.47 25.02 -28.14
N LEU A 123 4.40 24.25 -27.61
CA LEU A 123 4.49 23.93 -26.19
C LEU A 123 5.76 24.58 -25.65
N TYR A 124 5.59 25.46 -24.68
CA TYR A 124 6.68 26.19 -24.06
C TYR A 124 7.17 25.42 -22.85
N TYR A 125 8.47 25.47 -22.57
CA TYR A 125 9.07 24.69 -21.49
C TYR A 125 10.17 25.44 -20.76
N VAL A 126 10.34 25.13 -19.49
CA VAL A 126 11.47 25.56 -18.66
C VAL A 126 11.89 24.45 -17.72
N ALA A 127 13.15 24.45 -17.31
CA ALA A 127 13.61 23.62 -16.20
C ALA A 127 13.94 24.50 -14.98
N VAL A 128 13.65 23.98 -13.80
CA VAL A 128 13.96 24.59 -12.51
C VAL A 128 14.78 23.58 -11.73
N ALA A 129 16.00 23.94 -11.36
CA ALA A 129 16.85 23.08 -10.55
C ALA A 129 16.97 23.60 -9.12
N TYR A 130 17.06 22.69 -8.16
CA TYR A 130 17.06 23.01 -6.74
C TYR A 130 18.34 22.50 -6.10
N ASP A 131 18.99 23.36 -5.33
CA ASP A 131 20.20 23.00 -4.59
C ASP A 131 19.84 22.34 -3.24
N ASP A 132 18.61 22.56 -2.75
CA ASP A 132 18.06 22.04 -1.51
C ASP A 132 16.97 20.98 -1.74
N ALA A 133 16.80 20.08 -0.77
CA ALA A 133 15.82 18.99 -0.85
C ALA A 133 14.35 19.48 -0.75
N GLU A 134 14.14 20.65 -0.17
CA GLU A 134 12.80 21.24 0.02
C GLU A 134 12.34 22.04 -1.21
N ALA A 135 13.19 22.15 -2.23
CA ALA A 135 12.99 22.89 -3.45
C ALA A 135 12.56 24.36 -3.25
N ARG A 136 13.14 25.04 -2.25
CA ARG A 136 12.78 26.43 -1.89
C ARG A 136 13.35 27.46 -2.86
N GLN A 137 14.60 27.27 -3.30
CA GLN A 137 15.27 28.20 -4.22
C GLN A 137 15.59 27.54 -5.56
N GLY A 138 14.84 27.92 -6.59
CA GLY A 138 15.01 27.40 -7.95
C GLY A 138 16.00 28.22 -8.78
N ARG A 139 16.97 27.54 -9.42
CA ARG A 139 17.75 28.04 -10.55
C ARG A 139 17.00 27.71 -11.84
N TYR A 140 16.63 28.72 -12.61
CA TYR A 140 15.82 28.53 -13.81
C TYR A 140 16.69 28.45 -15.07
N SER A 141 16.27 27.63 -16.03
CA SER A 141 16.90 27.57 -17.36
C SER A 141 16.69 28.84 -18.19
N VAL A 142 15.67 29.63 -17.84
CA VAL A 142 15.34 30.94 -18.40
C VAL A 142 15.08 31.89 -17.22
N PRO A 143 15.65 33.10 -17.19
CA PRO A 143 15.40 34.03 -16.08
C PRO A 143 13.89 34.31 -15.91
N PRO A 144 13.34 34.23 -14.67
CA PRO A 144 11.90 34.38 -14.42
C PRO A 144 11.29 35.65 -15.04
N GLU A 145 12.02 36.75 -15.03
CA GLU A 145 11.60 38.06 -15.52
C GLU A 145 11.35 38.11 -17.04
N VAL A 146 11.95 37.20 -17.82
CA VAL A 146 11.75 37.11 -19.28
C VAL A 146 11.04 35.83 -19.69
N MET A 147 10.70 34.94 -18.75
CA MET A 147 10.12 33.63 -19.05
C MET A 147 8.80 33.73 -19.81
N ALA A 148 7.95 34.68 -19.44
CA ALA A 148 6.65 34.91 -20.07
C ALA A 148 6.74 35.33 -21.55
N THR A 149 7.89 35.83 -22.00
CA THR A 149 8.10 36.31 -23.38
C THR A 149 9.13 35.49 -24.16
N SER A 150 10.06 34.85 -23.45
CA SER A 150 11.28 34.26 -24.03
C SER A 150 11.46 32.78 -23.69
N ALA A 151 10.48 32.12 -23.07
CA ALA A 151 10.55 30.67 -22.84
C ALA A 151 10.74 29.93 -24.18
N PRO A 152 11.66 28.95 -24.26
CA PRO A 152 11.83 28.13 -25.44
C PRO A 152 10.59 27.27 -25.66
N HIS A 153 10.41 26.79 -26.89
CA HIS A 153 9.24 26.00 -27.26
C HIS A 153 9.55 24.88 -28.24
N VAL A 154 8.68 23.87 -28.23
CA VAL A 154 8.60 22.81 -29.24
C VAL A 154 7.37 23.09 -30.10
N ALA A 155 7.51 23.01 -31.42
CA ALA A 155 6.38 23.16 -32.33
C ALA A 155 5.41 21.96 -32.22
N VAL A 156 4.11 22.22 -32.36
CA VAL A 156 3.07 21.19 -32.42
C VAL A 156 2.59 21.11 -33.86
N ALA A 157 2.84 19.97 -34.51
CA ALA A 157 2.44 19.79 -35.90
C ALA A 157 0.92 19.78 -36.04
N ALA A 158 0.43 20.31 -37.15
CA ALA A 158 -1.01 20.39 -37.43
C ALA A 158 -1.70 19.02 -37.48
N ASP A 159 -0.98 17.93 -37.72
CA ASP A 159 -1.50 16.56 -37.75
C ASP A 159 -1.61 15.89 -36.37
N LEU A 160 -0.97 16.46 -35.34
CA LEU A 160 -1.01 15.95 -33.96
C LEU A 160 -2.29 16.41 -33.24
N VAL A 161 -3.40 15.72 -33.51
CA VAL A 161 -4.67 15.93 -32.79
C VAL A 161 -4.86 14.90 -31.69
N ALA A 162 -5.63 15.27 -30.66
CA ALA A 162 -5.95 14.41 -29.51
C ALA A 162 -6.52 13.04 -29.91
N ALA A 163 -7.35 13.00 -30.95
CA ALA A 163 -7.92 11.78 -31.49
C ALA A 163 -6.86 10.81 -32.05
N ASN A 164 -5.73 11.33 -32.55
CA ASN A 164 -4.65 10.51 -33.10
C ASN A 164 -3.78 9.89 -32.01
N LEU A 165 -3.58 10.62 -30.91
CA LEU A 165 -2.85 10.11 -29.75
C LEU A 165 -3.53 8.89 -29.14
N SER A 166 -4.85 8.87 -29.15
CA SER A 166 -5.64 7.74 -28.66
C SER A 166 -5.52 6.47 -29.53
N LYS A 167 -5.26 6.63 -30.83
CA LYS A 167 -5.12 5.49 -31.77
C LYS A 167 -3.74 4.84 -31.70
N VAL A 168 -2.70 5.63 -31.46
CA VAL A 168 -1.31 5.13 -31.35
C VAL A 168 -1.10 4.31 -30.08
N LEU A 169 -1.94 4.50 -29.07
CA LEU A 169 -1.86 3.76 -27.81
C LEU A 169 -2.39 2.32 -27.90
N GLY A 170 -2.99 1.90 -29.02
CA GLY A 170 -3.59 0.56 -29.19
C GLY A 170 -4.78 0.27 -28.28
N VAL A 171 -5.08 1.19 -27.35
CA VAL A 171 -6.14 1.12 -26.35
C VAL A 171 -6.82 2.48 -26.34
N ALA A 172 -8.15 2.47 -26.41
CA ALA A 172 -8.99 3.66 -26.31
C ALA A 172 -8.69 4.38 -24.98
N VAL A 173 -8.31 5.65 -24.99
CA VAL A 173 -7.77 6.32 -23.79
C VAL A 173 -8.87 6.58 -22.76
N GLU A 174 -10.14 6.53 -23.14
CA GLU A 174 -11.25 6.50 -22.19
C GLU A 174 -11.25 5.21 -21.34
N ARG A 175 -10.53 4.17 -21.79
CA ARG A 175 -10.22 2.95 -21.03
C ARG A 175 -8.87 3.02 -20.31
N LEU A 176 -8.00 3.96 -20.68
CA LEU A 176 -6.81 4.34 -19.90
C LEU A 176 -7.23 5.45 -18.92
N GLY A 177 -8.12 5.10 -17.99
CA GLY A 177 -8.44 5.97 -16.86
C GLY A 177 -7.18 6.34 -16.09
N ALA A 178 -7.17 7.53 -15.47
CA ALA A 178 -6.12 7.88 -14.54
C ALA A 178 -6.07 6.78 -13.47
N VAL A 179 -4.94 6.08 -13.42
CA VAL A 179 -4.68 5.10 -12.38
C VAL A 179 -4.44 5.91 -11.11
N ASN A 180 -5.39 5.89 -10.19
CA ASN A 180 -5.17 6.50 -8.88
C ASN A 180 -4.12 5.69 -8.10
N ALA A 181 -3.70 6.18 -6.94
CA ALA A 181 -2.71 5.53 -6.09
C ALA A 181 -3.03 4.05 -5.75
N ALA A 182 -4.28 3.62 -5.91
CA ALA A 182 -4.73 2.25 -5.67
C ALA A 182 -4.69 1.33 -6.91
N GLY A 183 -4.10 1.76 -8.03
CA GLY A 183 -4.04 0.92 -9.24
C GLY A 183 -5.38 0.79 -9.97
N ARG A 184 -6.41 1.57 -9.59
CA ARG A 184 -7.75 1.52 -10.21
C ARG A 184 -7.86 2.51 -11.35
N VAL A 185 -8.36 2.02 -12.49
CA VAL A 185 -8.73 2.82 -13.66
C VAL A 185 -9.93 3.69 -13.31
N MET A 186 -9.71 5.00 -13.12
CA MET A 186 -10.82 5.95 -12.95
C MET A 186 -11.52 6.14 -14.30
N ALA A 187 -12.74 5.62 -14.46
CA ALA A 187 -13.58 5.97 -15.60
C ALA A 187 -13.88 7.47 -15.56
N ALA A 188 -13.68 8.17 -16.68
CA ALA A 188 -14.13 9.55 -16.79
C ALA A 188 -15.66 9.57 -16.65
N GLU A 189 -16.19 10.33 -15.69
CA GLU A 189 -17.63 10.53 -15.61
C GLU A 189 -18.13 11.12 -16.94
N PRO A 190 -19.14 10.51 -17.58
CA PRO A 190 -19.73 11.10 -18.77
C PRO A 190 -20.38 12.41 -18.37
N HIS A 191 -19.80 13.54 -18.79
CA HIS A 191 -20.48 14.82 -18.72
C HIS A 191 -21.84 14.68 -19.40
N PRO A 192 -22.97 14.88 -18.70
CA PRO A 192 -24.25 14.98 -19.37
C PRO A 192 -24.17 16.22 -20.27
N ARG A 193 -24.19 15.99 -21.59
CA ARG A 193 -24.49 17.05 -22.55
C ARG A 193 -25.90 17.55 -22.22
N ALA A 194 -25.98 18.64 -21.46
CA ALA A 194 -27.15 19.48 -21.44
C ALA A 194 -27.31 20.07 -22.85
N LEU A 195 -28.15 19.44 -23.66
CA LEU A 195 -28.74 20.11 -24.82
C LEU A 195 -29.71 21.16 -24.27
N PRO A 196 -29.67 22.41 -24.75
CA PRO A 196 -30.66 23.40 -24.35
C PRO A 196 -32.04 23.00 -24.88
N ASP A 197 -32.99 22.91 -23.95
CA ASP A 197 -34.41 23.03 -24.28
C ASP A 197 -34.66 24.39 -24.92
N VAL A 198 -35.34 24.41 -26.08
CA VAL A 198 -36.50 25.29 -26.39
C VAL A 198 -36.86 25.23 -27.89
N ILE A 199 -38.06 24.67 -28.11
CA ILE A 199 -39.15 25.09 -29.04
C ILE A 199 -39.03 24.87 -30.55
N GLY A 200 -40.01 24.12 -31.10
CA GLY A 200 -40.48 24.32 -32.48
C GLY A 200 -41.24 23.19 -33.19
N GLY A 201 -42.46 22.84 -32.75
CA GLY A 201 -43.59 22.53 -33.66
C GLY A 201 -43.72 21.19 -34.43
N LEU A 202 -44.66 20.35 -33.96
CA LEU A 202 -45.56 19.43 -34.71
C LEU A 202 -45.00 18.14 -35.39
N PRO A 203 -45.84 17.11 -35.65
CA PRO A 203 -46.74 16.39 -34.73
C PRO A 203 -46.37 14.89 -34.60
N VAL A 204 -46.83 14.29 -33.49
CA VAL A 204 -46.61 12.89 -33.12
C VAL A 204 -47.45 11.94 -33.99
N PHE A 205 -46.82 11.02 -34.72
CA PHE A 205 -47.46 9.78 -35.16
C PHE A 205 -47.13 8.66 -34.16
N ARG A 206 -48.11 8.34 -33.30
CA ARG A 206 -48.10 7.14 -32.45
C ARG A 206 -48.08 5.89 -33.34
N ARG A 207 -47.02 5.07 -33.22
CA ARG A 207 -47.05 3.68 -33.67
C ARG A 207 -47.54 2.82 -32.51
N ALA A 208 -48.68 2.16 -32.71
CA ALA A 208 -49.29 1.26 -31.73
C ALA A 208 -48.40 0.05 -31.44
N ALA A 209 -48.35 -0.36 -30.17
CA ALA A 209 -47.70 -1.57 -29.72
C ALA A 209 -48.41 -2.82 -30.27
N PRO A 210 -47.67 -3.89 -30.65
CA PRO A 210 -48.28 -5.16 -31.01
C PRO A 210 -48.86 -5.86 -29.77
N ALA A 211 -50.06 -6.43 -29.94
CA ALA A 211 -50.79 -7.18 -28.92
C ALA A 211 -50.08 -8.50 -28.53
N PRO A 212 -50.23 -8.98 -27.29
CA PRO A 212 -49.71 -10.28 -26.87
C PRO A 212 -50.49 -11.44 -27.51
N ALA A 213 -49.76 -12.49 -27.90
CA ALA A 213 -50.30 -13.71 -28.49
C ALA A 213 -51.22 -14.48 -27.52
N PRO A 214 -52.27 -15.16 -28.02
CA PRO A 214 -53.22 -15.89 -27.19
C PRO A 214 -52.63 -17.22 -26.68
N SER A 215 -52.82 -17.46 -25.38
CA SER A 215 -52.59 -18.75 -24.73
C SER A 215 -53.65 -19.76 -25.15
N TRP A 216 -53.22 -20.90 -25.69
CA TRP A 216 -54.10 -21.99 -26.07
C TRP A 216 -54.04 -23.10 -25.01
N ASN A 217 -55.14 -23.25 -24.27
CA ASN A 217 -55.41 -24.35 -23.35
C ASN A 217 -56.46 -25.28 -24.00
N GLY A 218 -56.19 -26.58 -24.03
CA GLY A 218 -57.15 -27.65 -24.35
C GLY A 218 -56.41 -28.99 -24.49
N ARG A 219 -56.33 -29.84 -23.45
CA ARG A 219 -57.33 -30.77 -22.88
C ARG A 219 -57.60 -32.03 -23.75
N ASN A 220 -57.05 -33.16 -23.26
CA ASN A 220 -57.48 -34.58 -23.23
C ASN A 220 -58.24 -35.27 -24.38
N GLY A 221 -57.76 -36.49 -24.67
CA GLY A 221 -58.43 -37.65 -25.31
C GLY A 221 -57.47 -38.32 -26.29
N GLY A 222 -56.85 -39.49 -26.07
CA GLY A 222 -57.41 -40.76 -25.59
C GLY A 222 -57.76 -41.66 -26.78
N THR A 223 -56.87 -42.59 -27.18
CA THR A 223 -57.13 -44.03 -27.49
C THR A 223 -56.09 -44.68 -28.44
N ALA A 224 -55.87 -45.97 -28.16
CA ALA A 224 -55.39 -47.07 -29.02
C ALA A 224 -53.88 -47.31 -29.23
N ALA A 225 -53.41 -48.40 -28.61
CA ALA A 225 -52.25 -49.22 -28.96
C ALA A 225 -52.52 -50.02 -30.27
N PRO A 226 -51.56 -50.79 -30.87
CA PRO A 226 -50.87 -51.93 -30.23
C PRO A 226 -49.40 -52.25 -30.63
N GLY A 227 -48.74 -53.06 -29.79
CA GLY A 227 -47.68 -54.03 -30.14
C GLY A 227 -46.23 -53.51 -30.08
N GLY A 228 -45.25 -54.18 -29.46
CA GLY A 228 -45.22 -55.48 -28.80
C GLY A 228 -43.85 -55.78 -28.17
N ASN A 229 -43.88 -56.61 -27.13
CA ASN A 229 -42.97 -57.67 -26.69
C ASN A 229 -41.43 -57.55 -26.71
N GLY A 230 -40.85 -57.91 -25.56
CA GLY A 230 -39.49 -58.48 -25.39
C GLY A 230 -38.82 -57.99 -24.09
N ALA A 231 -39.25 -58.37 -22.89
CA ALA A 231 -38.96 -59.63 -22.17
C ALA A 231 -37.47 -59.98 -22.07
N GLY A 232 -36.92 -59.94 -20.85
CA GLY A 232 -35.57 -60.41 -20.52
C GLY A 232 -35.15 -60.09 -19.07
N ALA A 233 -35.82 -60.72 -18.09
CA ALA A 233 -35.37 -60.77 -16.70
C ALA A 233 -34.22 -61.77 -16.53
N THR A 234 -33.34 -61.57 -15.53
CA THR A 234 -33.17 -62.51 -14.39
C THR A 234 -32.17 -61.99 -13.35
N ASN A 235 -32.54 -62.21 -12.09
CA ASN A 235 -31.78 -62.09 -10.86
C ASN A 235 -30.52 -62.97 -10.80
N GLY A 236 -29.58 -62.60 -9.92
CA GLY A 236 -28.53 -63.49 -9.42
C GLY A 236 -27.84 -62.95 -8.17
N SER A 237 -28.38 -63.27 -6.99
CA SER A 237 -27.65 -63.20 -5.71
C SER A 237 -26.73 -64.41 -5.56
N ALA A 238 -25.51 -64.24 -5.03
CA ALA A 238 -24.82 -65.27 -4.24
C ALA A 238 -23.64 -64.67 -3.44
N ALA A 239 -23.69 -64.84 -2.11
CA ALA A 239 -22.52 -64.87 -1.24
C ALA A 239 -21.84 -66.26 -1.33
N PRO A 240 -20.61 -66.42 -0.78
CA PRO A 240 -20.54 -67.22 0.45
C PRO A 240 -19.49 -66.75 1.50
N ALA A 241 -19.95 -66.78 2.76
CA ALA A 241 -19.40 -67.39 3.98
C ALA A 241 -17.88 -67.64 4.25
N VAL A 242 -17.44 -67.10 5.42
CA VAL A 242 -16.87 -67.79 6.61
C VAL A 242 -15.37 -68.20 6.70
N ASN A 243 -14.65 -67.57 7.64
CA ASN A 243 -13.72 -68.09 8.69
C ASN A 243 -12.80 -66.92 9.15
N GLY A 244 -12.42 -66.65 10.40
CA GLY A 244 -12.59 -67.26 11.71
C GLY A 244 -11.52 -66.70 12.68
N ARG A 245 -11.99 -66.12 13.81
CA ARG A 245 -11.34 -65.99 15.14
C ARG A 245 -10.15 -65.01 15.42
N PRO A 246 -9.98 -64.63 16.72
CA PRO A 246 -9.36 -63.37 17.16
C PRO A 246 -8.03 -63.54 17.94
N ARG A 247 -7.29 -62.44 18.13
CA ARG A 247 -6.22 -62.27 19.14
C ARG A 247 -6.45 -60.91 19.81
N ALA A 248 -6.92 -60.85 21.05
CA ALA A 248 -6.20 -61.04 22.32
C ALA A 248 -5.23 -59.89 22.63
N ALA A 249 -5.69 -59.01 23.53
CA ALA A 249 -4.89 -58.07 24.29
C ALA A 249 -3.97 -58.78 25.29
N PRO A 250 -2.88 -58.14 25.69
CA PRO A 250 -2.49 -58.02 27.09
C PRO A 250 -2.30 -56.52 27.41
N GLY A 251 -2.45 -56.04 28.63
CA GLY A 251 -2.47 -56.67 29.93
C GLY A 251 -2.00 -55.61 30.91
N ASN A 252 -2.88 -55.27 31.84
CA ASN A 252 -2.67 -54.33 32.93
C ASN A 252 -1.57 -54.85 33.88
N GLY A 253 -0.70 -53.96 34.37
CA GLY A 253 0.36 -54.25 35.33
C GLY A 253 0.48 -53.14 36.36
N THR A 254 -0.04 -53.44 37.55
CA THR A 254 -0.16 -52.66 38.79
C THR A 254 1.15 -52.37 39.55
N GLN A 255 1.05 -51.37 40.45
CA GLN A 255 1.55 -51.31 41.86
C GLN A 255 2.78 -50.44 42.24
N GLY A 256 2.54 -49.59 43.26
CA GLY A 256 3.49 -49.04 44.26
C GLY A 256 4.10 -47.67 43.90
N SER A 257 4.11 -46.62 44.72
CA SER A 257 4.04 -46.51 46.18
C SER A 257 3.66 -45.09 46.65
N ASN A 258 3.03 -45.05 47.82
CA ASN A 258 2.68 -43.88 48.63
C ASN A 258 3.87 -42.98 49.00
N GLY A 259 3.56 -41.69 49.19
CA GLY A 259 4.44 -40.71 49.83
C GLY A 259 3.68 -39.45 50.26
N SER A 260 2.79 -39.57 51.24
CA SER A 260 2.27 -38.44 52.01
C SER A 260 3.38 -37.89 52.93
N ALA A 261 3.59 -36.58 52.90
CA ALA A 261 4.18 -35.86 54.02
C ALA A 261 3.34 -34.60 54.31
N SER A 262 2.57 -34.71 55.37
CA SER A 262 1.90 -33.65 56.12
C SER A 262 2.95 -32.79 56.83
N GLY A 263 2.70 -31.48 56.91
CA GLY A 263 3.50 -30.53 57.67
C GLY A 263 2.69 -29.30 58.08
N ASN A 264 1.82 -29.46 59.07
CA ASN A 264 1.23 -28.39 59.88
C ASN A 264 2.31 -27.55 60.56
N GLY A 265 2.04 -26.26 60.77
CA GLY A 265 2.87 -25.40 61.63
C GLY A 265 2.31 -23.99 61.80
N ALA A 266 1.15 -23.87 62.45
CA ALA A 266 0.65 -22.62 63.02
C ALA A 266 1.30 -22.32 64.37
N SER A 267 1.70 -21.08 64.61
CA SER A 267 1.79 -20.42 65.94
C SER A 267 2.30 -18.98 65.74
N ALA A 268 1.43 -17.97 65.85
CA ALA A 268 1.09 -17.25 67.08
C ALA A 268 1.90 -15.94 67.20
N GLY A 269 1.19 -14.81 67.33
CA GLY A 269 1.76 -13.50 67.72
C GLY A 269 2.25 -13.49 69.17
N PRO A 270 2.44 -12.33 69.87
CA PRO A 270 1.61 -11.12 69.70
C PRO A 270 2.27 -9.73 69.99
N ASN A 271 1.49 -8.69 69.66
CA ASN A 271 1.20 -7.48 70.46
C ASN A 271 2.15 -6.26 70.62
N ARG A 272 1.45 -5.09 70.65
CA ARG A 272 1.69 -3.80 71.36
C ARG A 272 2.65 -2.79 70.71
N ASN A 273 2.40 -1.48 70.58
CA ASN A 273 1.47 -0.47 71.15
C ASN A 273 1.20 0.63 70.09
N GLY A 274 0.06 1.36 70.01
CA GLY A 274 -0.36 2.51 70.85
C GLY A 274 0.46 3.78 70.50
N ALA A 275 -0.01 5.01 70.23
CA ALA A 275 -1.23 5.80 70.50
C ALA A 275 -1.21 7.02 69.52
N THR A 276 -2.31 7.56 68.97
CA THR A 276 -3.24 8.61 69.47
C THR A 276 -2.65 10.04 69.67
N ILE A 277 -3.47 11.05 69.32
CA ILE A 277 -3.46 12.51 69.61
C ILE A 277 -2.84 13.37 68.49
N ALA A 278 -3.32 14.54 68.05
CA ALA A 278 -4.61 15.27 68.04
C ALA A 278 -4.37 16.62 67.30
N ASN A 279 -5.45 17.23 66.80
CA ASN A 279 -5.80 18.66 66.77
C ASN A 279 -4.85 19.78 66.27
N GLY A 280 -5.48 20.71 65.54
CA GLY A 280 -5.13 22.15 65.42
C GLY A 280 -5.01 22.58 63.95
N GLY A 281 -5.84 23.45 63.35
CA GLY A 281 -6.65 24.54 63.88
C GLY A 281 -5.94 25.89 63.74
N ASN A 282 -6.62 26.85 63.12
CA ASN A 282 -6.36 28.30 62.92
C ASN A 282 -5.85 28.71 61.53
N ASP A 283 -6.61 29.48 60.74
CA ASP A 283 -7.21 30.82 60.92
C ASP A 283 -6.23 32.00 60.71
N ALA A 284 -6.52 32.70 59.60
CA ALA A 284 -6.82 34.14 59.54
C ALA A 284 -5.72 35.21 59.53
N ARG A 285 -6.05 36.27 58.76
CA ARG A 285 -5.54 37.66 58.73
C ARG A 285 -4.18 37.87 58.04
N GLY A 286 -3.98 38.89 57.22
CA GLY A 286 -4.81 40.06 56.91
C GLY A 286 -3.97 41.21 56.35
N GLY A 287 -4.51 41.93 55.36
CA GLY A 287 -4.30 43.37 55.15
C GLY A 287 -2.91 43.84 54.68
N ASN A 288 -2.69 45.09 54.28
CA ASN A 288 -3.51 46.25 53.92
C ASN A 288 -2.51 47.31 53.39
N GLY A 289 -2.93 48.18 52.47
CA GLY A 289 -2.29 49.48 52.13
C GLY A 289 -1.10 49.40 51.16
N GLY A 290 -0.92 50.31 50.20
CA GLY A 290 -1.49 51.64 50.01
C GLY A 290 -0.37 52.68 49.83
N ASN A 291 -0.53 53.53 48.82
CA ASN A 291 0.12 54.83 48.53
C ASN A 291 1.42 54.76 47.68
N ASP A 292 1.49 55.33 46.47
CA ASP A 292 1.27 56.72 45.98
C ASP A 292 2.57 57.56 46.00
N GLU A 293 2.66 58.52 45.08
CA GLU A 293 3.78 59.39 44.64
C GLU A 293 4.64 58.82 43.49
N GLY A 294 4.88 59.49 42.37
CA GLY A 294 4.58 60.85 41.90
C GLY A 294 5.61 61.28 40.84
N ARG A 295 5.16 62.09 39.87
CA ARG A 295 5.93 62.98 38.95
C ARG A 295 6.57 62.45 37.65
N ARG A 296 5.84 62.78 36.56
CA ARG A 296 6.18 63.62 35.38
C ARG A 296 7.16 63.14 34.30
N PRO A 297 6.97 63.62 33.04
CA PRO A 297 7.37 62.94 31.82
C PRO A 297 8.56 63.60 31.13
N ASP A 298 9.45 62.80 30.54
CA ASP A 298 10.46 63.28 29.58
C ASP A 298 10.52 62.39 28.34
N ALA A 299 10.80 63.06 27.22
CA ALA A 299 10.75 62.63 25.84
C ALA A 299 11.74 61.49 25.48
N PRO A 300 11.48 60.73 24.38
CA PRO A 300 12.33 59.62 23.97
C PRO A 300 13.53 60.08 23.12
N PRO A 301 14.75 59.54 23.36
CA PRO A 301 15.83 59.54 22.38
C PRO A 301 15.82 58.26 21.50
N PRO A 302 16.62 58.21 20.43
CA PRO A 302 16.20 57.68 19.13
C PRO A 302 16.42 56.18 18.92
N ARG A 303 15.69 55.65 17.92
CA ARG A 303 15.84 54.32 17.35
C ARG A 303 17.27 54.09 16.85
N SER A 304 17.92 53.05 17.36
CA SER A 304 19.06 52.39 16.75
C SER A 304 18.61 51.05 16.18
N ASP A 305 19.01 50.82 14.94
CA ASP A 305 18.79 49.61 14.16
C ASP A 305 19.33 48.38 14.88
N ALA A 306 18.48 47.37 15.07
CA ALA A 306 18.86 46.06 15.59
C ALA A 306 18.47 44.99 14.58
N ALA A 307 19.46 44.15 14.29
CA ALA A 307 19.46 43.06 13.34
C ALA A 307 18.34 42.04 13.58
N SER A 308 17.84 41.51 12.47
CA SER A 308 16.91 40.38 12.45
C SER A 308 17.51 39.12 13.12
N PRO A 309 16.68 38.34 13.82
CA PRO A 309 17.09 37.15 14.56
C PRO A 309 17.47 35.99 13.65
N GLN A 310 18.52 35.26 14.03
CA GLN A 310 18.78 33.90 13.52
C GLN A 310 17.74 32.93 14.12
N PRO A 311 16.99 32.17 13.31
CA PRO A 311 16.21 31.07 13.84
C PRO A 311 17.08 29.82 14.05
N ALA A 312 16.74 29.15 15.15
CA ALA A 312 17.34 27.96 15.72
C ALA A 312 17.34 26.75 14.77
N GLY A 313 18.33 25.87 14.98
CA GLY A 313 18.48 24.62 14.26
C GLY A 313 17.29 23.68 14.48
N GLY A 314 16.70 23.24 13.37
CA GLY A 314 15.75 22.15 13.33
C GLY A 314 16.48 20.80 13.26
N PHE A 315 15.99 19.86 14.05
CA PHE A 315 16.33 18.45 13.99
C PHE A 315 16.04 17.87 12.59
N VAL A 316 16.90 16.94 12.15
CA VAL A 316 16.84 16.28 10.85
C VAL A 316 15.97 15.01 10.97
N ASP A 317 14.97 14.86 10.10
CA ASP A 317 14.39 13.54 9.79
C ASP A 317 15.39 12.77 8.92
N GLU A 318 16.19 11.91 9.55
CA GLU A 318 17.08 10.95 8.88
C GLU A 318 16.30 9.67 8.54
N ASP A 319 15.42 9.73 7.55
CA ASP A 319 14.86 8.53 6.91
C ASP A 319 14.83 8.75 5.41
N TYR A 320 16.00 8.67 4.76
CA TYR A 320 16.25 8.16 3.39
C TYR A 320 17.74 8.39 3.02
N ALA A 321 18.64 7.65 3.67
CA ALA A 321 20.00 7.47 3.15
C ALA A 321 20.03 6.26 2.20
N TYR A 322 20.11 6.53 0.89
CA TYR A 322 20.49 5.54 -0.12
C TYR A 322 21.99 5.25 0.02
N GLY A 323 22.33 4.29 0.88
CA GLY A 323 23.70 3.86 1.11
C GLY A 323 24.22 2.98 -0.03
N GLY A 324 24.84 3.59 -1.03
CA GLY A 324 25.76 2.90 -1.96
C GLY A 324 27.06 2.55 -1.24
N GLY A 325 27.08 1.43 -0.52
CA GLY A 325 28.25 0.92 0.18
C GLY A 325 29.21 0.17 -0.76
N GLY A 326 30.10 0.91 -1.43
CA GLY A 326 31.36 0.38 -1.93
C GLY A 326 32.38 0.34 -0.80
N ALA A 327 32.90 -0.86 -0.50
CA ALA A 327 33.90 -1.07 0.53
C ALA A 327 35.22 -0.38 0.17
N GLU A 328 35.72 0.51 1.04
CA GLU A 328 37.16 0.73 1.22
C GLU A 328 37.43 1.30 2.63
N ALA A 329 38.28 0.60 3.37
CA ALA A 329 38.66 0.91 4.74
C ALA A 329 39.58 2.13 4.81
N ARG A 330 39.24 3.12 5.65
CA ARG A 330 40.23 4.03 6.27
C ARG A 330 39.81 4.47 7.66
N GLU A 331 40.75 4.31 8.59
CA GLU A 331 40.78 4.88 9.93
C GLU A 331 40.63 6.41 9.89
N SER A 332 39.87 6.99 10.82
CA SER A 332 40.16 8.31 11.41
C SER A 332 39.40 8.53 12.71
N ARG A 333 40.18 8.84 13.74
CA ARG A 333 39.78 9.35 15.06
C ARG A 333 39.15 10.76 14.93
N PHE A 334 38.22 11.11 15.81
CA PHE A 334 38.09 12.39 16.54
C PHE A 334 36.76 12.31 17.34
N ARG A 335 36.77 12.20 18.67
CA ARG A 335 36.96 13.18 19.75
C ARG A 335 35.61 13.72 20.27
N ASP A 336 35.41 13.47 21.57
CA ASP A 336 34.36 13.92 22.49
C ASP A 336 33.88 15.35 22.27
N LEU A 337 32.59 15.60 22.51
CA LEU A 337 32.09 16.82 23.16
C LEU A 337 30.69 16.58 23.78
N ASP A 338 30.71 16.43 25.10
CA ASP A 338 29.84 17.00 26.14
C ASP A 338 28.33 17.19 25.91
N SER A 339 27.61 16.33 26.62
CA SER A 339 26.30 16.55 27.23
C SER A 339 26.37 17.63 28.32
N ASP A 340 25.63 18.73 28.18
CA ASP A 340 24.95 19.44 29.28
C ASP A 340 24.44 20.82 28.82
N SER A 341 23.19 20.89 28.35
CA SER A 341 22.29 22.04 28.57
C SER A 341 20.93 21.83 27.87
N LEU A 342 19.91 21.44 28.65
CA LEU A 342 18.51 21.58 28.27
C LEU A 342 17.80 22.44 29.32
N PRO A 343 17.15 23.55 28.93
CA PRO A 343 16.03 24.08 29.66
C PRO A 343 14.71 23.73 28.98
N SER A 344 13.75 23.46 29.85
CA SER A 344 12.37 23.04 29.63
C SER A 344 11.47 24.05 28.93
N ALA A 345 10.45 23.48 28.29
CA ALA A 345 9.10 24.02 28.02
C ALA A 345 8.96 24.99 26.84
N PHE A 346 8.37 24.50 25.74
CA PHE A 346 7.52 25.31 24.85
C PHE A 346 6.35 24.51 24.30
N ALA A 347 5.19 25.17 24.35
CA ALA A 347 3.91 24.74 23.80
C ALA A 347 3.91 24.80 22.27
N TYR A 348 3.15 23.89 21.67
CA TYR A 348 2.99 23.73 20.22
C TYR A 348 2.00 24.78 19.68
N ASP A 349 2.40 25.48 18.62
CA ASP A 349 1.61 26.41 17.80
C ASP A 349 1.63 25.83 16.37
N ASP A 350 0.47 25.40 15.88
CA ASP A 350 0.32 24.61 14.64
C ASP A 350 0.06 25.46 13.38
N GLY A 351 0.31 26.76 13.44
CA GLY A 351 0.46 27.57 12.22
C GLY A 351 -0.80 27.77 11.38
N TYR A 352 -1.99 27.46 11.91
CA TYR A 352 -3.28 27.84 11.32
C TYR A 352 -3.90 29.02 12.08
N GLY A 353 -3.24 30.18 12.02
CA GLY A 353 -3.71 31.41 12.63
C GLY A 353 -3.59 32.61 11.70
N ALA A 354 -4.59 32.84 10.85
CA ALA A 354 -4.91 34.19 10.37
C ALA A 354 -6.42 34.42 10.42
N PRO A 355 -6.86 35.61 10.87
CA PRO A 355 -8.19 35.82 11.43
C PRO A 355 -9.27 35.98 10.36
N ALA A 356 -10.38 35.26 10.53
CA ALA A 356 -11.61 35.53 9.81
C ALA A 356 -12.19 36.87 10.28
N ALA A 357 -12.03 37.91 9.46
CA ALA A 357 -12.76 39.16 9.62
C ALA A 357 -14.22 38.97 9.17
N SER A 358 -15.12 39.07 10.16
CA SER A 358 -16.47 39.63 10.09
C SER A 358 -17.28 39.41 8.80
N PHE A 359 -18.10 38.35 8.79
CA PHE A 359 -19.44 38.39 8.22
C PHE A 359 -20.41 37.92 9.30
N ALA A 360 -20.85 38.86 10.11
CA ALA A 360 -22.08 38.74 10.89
C ALA A 360 -23.01 39.82 10.37
N GLU A 361 -24.03 39.42 9.62
CA GLU A 361 -25.40 39.89 9.81
C GLU A 361 -26.35 39.04 8.95
N ASP A 362 -27.42 38.60 9.63
CA ASP A 362 -28.70 38.15 9.07
C ASP A 362 -28.88 36.67 8.66
N ALA A 363 -29.16 35.84 9.66
CA ALA A 363 -30.24 34.85 9.62
C ALA A 363 -30.48 34.30 11.04
N GLY A 364 -31.48 34.86 11.72
CA GLY A 364 -31.99 34.29 12.95
C GLY A 364 -32.83 33.04 12.64
N GLU A 365 -32.30 31.86 12.96
CA GLU A 365 -33.11 30.65 13.09
C GLU A 365 -32.71 29.93 14.38
N THR A 366 -33.53 30.13 15.41
CA THR A 366 -33.40 29.48 16.72
C THR A 366 -33.68 28.00 16.58
N ILE A 367 -32.65 27.17 16.75
CA ILE A 367 -32.78 25.71 16.92
C ILE A 367 -33.49 25.46 18.27
N PRO A 368 -34.63 24.74 18.30
CA PRO A 368 -35.29 24.40 19.57
C PRO A 368 -34.44 23.39 20.36
N PRO A 369 -34.46 23.42 21.70
CA PRO A 369 -33.74 22.45 22.51
C PRO A 369 -34.29 21.04 22.26
N LEU A 370 -33.37 20.10 22.07
CA LEU A 370 -33.67 18.67 21.92
C LEU A 370 -34.22 18.14 23.26
N ASP A 371 -35.48 17.69 23.25
CA ASP A 371 -36.10 17.05 24.40
C ASP A 371 -35.33 15.80 24.84
N ALA A 372 -35.19 15.64 26.16
CA ALA A 372 -34.58 14.49 26.78
C ALA A 372 -35.33 13.19 26.38
N LEU A 373 -34.58 12.19 25.93
CA LEU A 373 -35.10 10.86 25.65
C LEU A 373 -35.66 10.23 26.94
N PRO A 374 -36.83 9.56 26.90
CA PRO A 374 -37.41 8.95 28.07
C PRO A 374 -36.60 7.73 28.53
N GLU A 375 -36.41 7.60 29.84
CA GLU A 375 -35.80 6.43 30.46
C GLU A 375 -36.54 5.13 30.09
N PRO A 376 -35.82 4.01 29.93
CA PRO A 376 -36.44 2.73 29.58
C PRO A 376 -37.30 2.22 30.74
N ALA A 377 -38.58 2.01 30.43
CA ALA A 377 -39.56 1.47 31.35
C ALA A 377 -39.15 0.09 31.90
N ALA A 378 -39.10 0.01 33.24
CA ALA A 378 -38.95 -1.22 33.97
C ALA A 378 -40.16 -2.16 33.78
N GLY A 379 -39.87 -3.44 33.60
CA GLY A 379 -40.76 -4.52 34.05
C GLY A 379 -41.69 -5.13 33.00
N ARG A 380 -41.19 -6.17 32.30
CA ARG A 380 -42.06 -7.22 31.76
C ARG A 380 -41.48 -8.59 32.14
N PRO A 381 -42.22 -9.45 32.87
CA PRO A 381 -41.71 -10.77 33.25
C PRO A 381 -41.63 -11.68 32.01
N ALA A 382 -40.48 -12.34 31.85
CA ALA A 382 -40.21 -13.28 30.78
C ALA A 382 -41.10 -14.53 30.91
N ALA A 383 -41.63 -14.99 29.78
CA ALA A 383 -42.34 -16.26 29.67
C ALA A 383 -41.35 -17.44 29.85
N PRO A 384 -41.81 -18.59 30.40
CA PRO A 384 -40.94 -19.73 30.65
C PRO A 384 -40.44 -20.35 29.34
N THR A 385 -39.12 -20.42 29.21
CA THR A 385 -38.39 -21.02 28.09
C THR A 385 -38.59 -22.53 28.07
N ALA A 386 -38.96 -23.07 26.90
CA ALA A 386 -39.01 -24.51 26.67
C ALA A 386 -37.58 -25.12 26.71
N PRO A 387 -37.42 -26.38 27.18
CA PRO A 387 -36.12 -27.02 27.27
C PRO A 387 -35.50 -27.24 25.88
N ALA A 388 -34.24 -26.82 25.73
CA ALA A 388 -33.44 -26.99 24.52
C ALA A 388 -33.19 -28.49 24.22
N PRO A 389 -33.22 -28.90 22.94
CA PRO A 389 -32.86 -30.26 22.54
C PRO A 389 -31.37 -30.54 22.83
N ALA A 390 -31.10 -31.77 23.27
CA ALA A 390 -29.76 -32.22 23.63
C ALA A 390 -28.76 -32.04 22.47
N ALA A 391 -27.59 -31.47 22.80
CA ALA A 391 -26.50 -31.25 21.86
C ALA A 391 -26.00 -32.58 21.28
N PRO A 392 -25.74 -32.65 19.96
CA PRO A 392 -25.14 -33.83 19.34
C PRO A 392 -23.73 -34.07 19.91
N ALA A 393 -23.39 -35.35 20.08
CA ALA A 393 -22.08 -35.77 20.58
C ALA A 393 -20.93 -35.22 19.71
N PRO A 394 -19.80 -34.81 20.31
CA PRO A 394 -18.67 -34.25 19.58
C PRO A 394 -18.12 -35.27 18.58
N ALA A 395 -17.97 -34.84 17.33
CA ALA A 395 -17.31 -35.62 16.29
C ALA A 395 -15.85 -35.88 16.69
N ALA A 396 -15.35 -37.08 16.38
CA ALA A 396 -13.97 -37.45 16.61
C ALA A 396 -13.02 -36.45 15.91
N PRO A 397 -11.91 -36.03 16.55
CA PRO A 397 -10.99 -35.08 15.97
C PRO A 397 -10.42 -35.60 14.65
N ALA A 398 -10.45 -34.75 13.63
CA ALA A 398 -9.81 -35.03 12.35
C ALA A 398 -8.32 -35.33 12.55
N PRO A 399 -7.72 -36.27 11.81
CA PRO A 399 -6.29 -36.57 11.90
C PRO A 399 -5.49 -35.29 11.62
N ALA A 400 -4.55 -34.98 12.53
CA ALA A 400 -3.66 -33.83 12.39
C ALA A 400 -2.89 -33.90 11.06
N ALA A 401 -2.86 -32.79 10.32
CA ALA A 401 -2.06 -32.67 9.11
C ALA A 401 -0.58 -33.01 9.42
N PRO A 402 0.14 -33.70 8.50
CA PRO A 402 1.53 -34.02 8.70
C PRO A 402 2.36 -32.74 8.86
N ALA A 403 3.28 -32.72 9.83
CA ALA A 403 4.19 -31.59 10.04
C ALA A 403 5.08 -31.38 8.80
N PRO A 404 5.35 -30.12 8.41
CA PRO A 404 6.23 -29.82 7.29
C PRO A 404 7.61 -30.42 7.53
N THR A 405 8.23 -30.97 6.48
CA THR A 405 9.60 -31.48 6.55
C THR A 405 10.57 -30.32 6.79
N ALA A 406 11.57 -30.51 7.66
CA ALA A 406 12.52 -29.45 8.04
C ALA A 406 13.24 -28.80 6.84
N THR A 407 13.37 -29.52 5.73
CA THR A 407 13.96 -29.01 4.48
C THR A 407 13.06 -27.98 3.78
N GLY A 408 11.74 -28.15 3.82
CA GLY A 408 10.80 -27.22 3.18
C GLY A 408 10.77 -25.86 3.88
N ALA A 409 10.76 -25.85 5.21
CA ALA A 409 10.78 -24.61 6.00
C ALA A 409 12.04 -23.77 5.71
N ALA A 410 13.20 -24.40 5.51
CA ALA A 410 14.43 -23.68 5.17
C ALA A 410 14.39 -23.07 3.75
N ALA A 411 13.80 -23.77 2.78
CA ALA A 411 13.66 -23.26 1.42
C ALA A 411 12.71 -22.05 1.35
N GLU A 412 11.58 -22.11 2.05
CA GLU A 412 10.63 -21.00 2.10
C GLU A 412 11.19 -19.77 2.81
N ASP A 413 12.00 -19.97 3.85
CA ASP A 413 12.71 -18.90 4.53
C ASP A 413 13.67 -18.18 3.57
N LEU A 414 14.45 -18.93 2.78
CA LEU A 414 15.35 -18.37 1.77
C LEU A 414 14.59 -17.66 0.65
N LEU A 415 13.47 -18.21 0.19
CA LEU A 415 12.60 -17.58 -0.81
C LEU A 415 12.11 -16.22 -0.33
N LEU A 416 11.59 -16.16 0.90
CA LEU A 416 11.09 -14.92 1.47
C LEU A 416 12.22 -13.90 1.71
N GLN A 417 13.39 -14.34 2.18
CA GLN A 417 14.56 -13.47 2.29
C GLN A 417 14.95 -12.86 0.94
N ALA A 418 14.93 -13.65 -0.14
CA ALA A 418 15.18 -13.15 -1.49
C ALA A 418 14.11 -12.15 -1.94
N VAL A 419 12.82 -12.41 -1.68
CA VAL A 419 11.73 -11.46 -1.99
C VAL A 419 11.87 -10.15 -1.22
N ILE A 420 12.27 -10.20 0.05
CA ILE A 420 12.50 -9.01 0.87
C ILE A 420 13.69 -8.20 0.33
N ALA A 421 14.79 -8.88 -0.01
CA ALA A 421 16.00 -8.24 -0.52
C ALA A 421 15.82 -7.63 -1.93
N GLU A 422 15.17 -8.36 -2.83
CA GLU A 422 15.05 -8.00 -4.25
C GLU A 422 13.77 -7.21 -4.56
N GLY A 423 12.65 -7.54 -3.92
CA GLY A 423 11.34 -7.11 -4.36
C GLY A 423 10.76 -5.94 -3.56
N ALA A 424 10.89 -5.98 -2.23
CA ALA A 424 10.10 -5.09 -1.39
C ALA A 424 10.84 -3.82 -0.96
N GLY A 425 12.17 -3.75 -1.07
CA GLY A 425 12.97 -2.67 -0.46
C GLY A 425 12.71 -2.51 1.05
N SER A 426 12.00 -3.47 1.65
CA SER A 426 11.30 -3.33 2.91
C SER A 426 12.10 -4.05 3.96
N ARG A 427 12.81 -3.26 4.75
CA ARG A 427 13.54 -3.73 5.90
C ARG A 427 12.56 -4.18 6.98
N TYR A 428 13.00 -5.05 7.87
CA TYR A 428 12.18 -5.49 9.02
C TYR A 428 11.78 -4.33 9.95
N ASP A 429 12.45 -3.18 9.86
CA ASP A 429 12.18 -1.96 10.62
C ASP A 429 11.26 -0.97 9.88
N ALA A 430 10.65 -1.37 8.75
CA ALA A 430 9.71 -0.52 8.03
C ALA A 430 8.48 -0.18 8.90
N LEU A 431 8.18 1.11 9.02
CA LEU A 431 7.07 1.66 9.80
C LEU A 431 6.22 2.58 8.92
N SER A 432 4.89 2.50 9.06
CA SER A 432 3.95 3.49 8.53
C SER A 432 3.13 4.08 9.67
N LEU A 433 3.21 5.39 9.82
CA LEU A 433 2.70 6.14 10.98
C LEU A 433 1.28 6.66 10.73
N ASP A 434 0.27 5.77 10.73
CA ASP A 434 -1.15 6.15 10.54
C ASP A 434 -1.37 6.95 9.25
N GLY A 435 -0.69 6.50 8.19
CA GLY A 435 -0.58 7.22 6.92
C GLY A 435 -1.91 7.43 6.21
N GLY A 436 -2.88 6.53 6.41
CA GLY A 436 -4.22 6.66 5.84
C GLY A 436 -4.93 7.90 6.39
N PHE A 437 -5.03 7.99 7.71
CA PHE A 437 -5.65 9.13 8.39
C PHE A 437 -4.92 10.45 8.08
N ARG A 438 -3.58 10.44 8.12
CA ARG A 438 -2.70 11.61 7.89
C ARG A 438 -2.63 12.04 6.42
N GLY A 439 -3.28 11.33 5.50
CA GLY A 439 -3.38 11.72 4.09
C GLY A 439 -2.16 11.41 3.24
N ARG A 440 -1.28 10.51 3.71
CA ARG A 440 -0.12 10.02 2.93
C ARG A 440 -0.53 9.43 1.58
N PHE A 441 -1.71 8.81 1.52
CA PHE A 441 -2.25 8.19 0.31
C PHE A 441 -3.26 9.07 -0.45
N GLY A 442 -3.35 10.35 -0.06
CA GLY A 442 -4.24 11.34 -0.67
C GLY A 442 -5.69 11.28 -0.17
N ALA A 443 -6.48 12.29 -0.55
CA ALA A 443 -7.85 12.46 -0.05
C ALA A 443 -8.86 11.41 -0.55
N SER A 444 -8.48 10.58 -1.53
CA SER A 444 -9.30 9.46 -1.99
C SER A 444 -9.16 8.20 -1.12
N ASP A 445 -8.18 8.17 -0.22
CA ASP A 445 -8.03 7.06 0.71
C ASP A 445 -9.22 7.02 1.69
N PRO A 446 -9.86 5.86 1.92
CA PRO A 446 -11.02 5.78 2.78
C PRO A 446 -10.76 6.23 4.23
N TYR A 447 -9.52 6.15 4.72
CA TYR A 447 -9.13 6.55 6.08
C TYR A 447 -8.89 8.04 6.23
N TYR A 448 -8.65 8.78 5.14
CA TYR A 448 -8.24 10.19 5.19
C TYR A 448 -9.19 11.04 6.05
N GLN A 449 -8.67 11.55 7.18
CA GLN A 449 -9.43 12.34 8.17
C GLN A 449 -10.76 11.70 8.64
N ARG A 450 -10.92 10.39 8.46
CA ARG A 450 -12.16 9.66 8.76
C ARG A 450 -11.94 8.57 9.78
N ALA A 451 -10.83 7.84 9.67
CA ALA A 451 -10.50 6.77 10.59
C ALA A 451 -8.99 6.58 10.71
N HIS A 452 -8.54 6.12 11.87
CA HIS A 452 -7.16 5.71 12.13
C HIS A 452 -6.96 4.27 11.65
N ASP A 453 -5.95 4.05 10.79
CA ASP A 453 -5.47 2.71 10.43
C ASP A 453 -4.33 2.24 11.33
N GLY A 454 -3.77 3.17 12.09
CA GLY A 454 -2.79 2.95 13.13
C GLY A 454 -1.38 2.65 12.62
N LEU A 455 -0.58 1.99 13.46
CA LEU A 455 0.77 1.61 13.06
C LEU A 455 0.72 0.44 12.05
N ARG A 456 1.53 0.52 11.00
CA ARG A 456 1.89 -0.65 10.18
C ARG A 456 3.36 -0.98 10.33
N TYR A 457 3.66 -2.27 10.48
CA TYR A 457 5.01 -2.73 10.85
C TYR A 457 5.55 -3.84 9.93
N GLY A 458 6.84 -3.76 9.63
CA GLY A 458 7.61 -4.81 8.96
C GLY A 458 7.40 -4.89 7.43
N PRO A 459 7.96 -5.93 6.79
CA PRO A 459 8.06 -5.98 5.33
C PRO A 459 6.71 -6.06 4.60
N HIS A 460 5.69 -6.61 5.25
CA HIS A 460 4.34 -6.74 4.71
C HIS A 460 3.33 -5.75 5.30
N GLN A 461 3.84 -4.75 6.05
CA GLN A 461 3.05 -3.67 6.63
C GLN A 461 1.87 -4.21 7.47
N ALA A 462 2.14 -5.12 8.41
CA ALA A 462 1.15 -5.69 9.33
C ALA A 462 0.40 -4.54 10.03
N ALA A 463 -0.87 -4.37 9.69
CA ALA A 463 -1.66 -3.21 10.13
C ALA A 463 -2.30 -3.44 11.50
N GLN A 464 -2.30 -2.39 12.33
CA GLN A 464 -2.91 -2.41 13.65
C GLN A 464 -4.44 -2.57 13.58
N ASP A 465 -5.12 -1.78 12.74
CA ASP A 465 -6.59 -1.79 12.69
C ASP A 465 -7.18 -3.13 12.21
N SER A 466 -6.49 -3.82 11.29
CA SER A 466 -6.90 -5.14 10.80
C SER A 466 -6.62 -6.28 11.80
N GLY A 467 -5.87 -6.01 12.87
CA GLY A 467 -5.42 -7.01 13.84
C GLY A 467 -4.16 -7.78 13.43
N GLU A 468 -3.64 -7.56 12.23
CA GLU A 468 -2.41 -8.22 11.74
C GLU A 468 -1.21 -7.94 12.64
N LEU A 469 -1.09 -6.70 13.12
CA LEU A 469 -0.03 -6.33 14.06
C LEU A 469 -0.16 -7.09 15.38
N GLY A 470 -1.38 -7.26 15.91
CA GLY A 470 -1.61 -7.97 17.17
C GLY A 470 -1.23 -9.44 17.09
N GLU A 471 -1.57 -10.10 15.98
CA GLU A 471 -1.14 -11.48 15.72
C GLU A 471 0.37 -11.61 15.61
N LEU A 472 1.03 -10.64 14.96
CA LEU A 472 2.49 -10.63 14.85
C LEU A 472 3.13 -10.51 16.23
N LEU A 473 2.63 -9.60 17.06
CA LEU A 473 3.12 -9.37 18.41
C LEU A 473 2.92 -10.61 19.30
N ALA A 474 1.77 -11.28 19.18
CA ALA A 474 1.53 -12.54 19.88
C ALA A 474 2.52 -13.63 19.44
N LEU A 475 2.79 -13.75 18.13
CA LEU A 475 3.77 -14.71 17.61
C LEU A 475 5.20 -14.39 18.08
N MET A 476 5.58 -13.11 18.14
CA MET A 476 6.86 -12.68 18.70
C MET A 476 6.98 -13.02 20.18
N GLN A 477 5.93 -12.79 20.96
CA GLN A 477 5.88 -13.12 22.38
C GLN A 477 5.98 -14.64 22.62
N GLU A 478 5.32 -15.45 21.80
CA GLU A 478 5.43 -16.92 21.86
C GLU A 478 6.85 -17.38 21.50
N THR A 479 7.45 -16.77 20.49
CA THR A 479 8.79 -17.12 19.99
C THR A 479 9.89 -16.79 21.01
N ASP A 480 9.84 -15.60 21.62
CA ASP A 480 10.83 -15.17 22.63
C ASP A 480 10.22 -14.15 23.60
N GLY A 481 9.40 -14.64 24.51
CA GLY A 481 8.68 -13.80 25.47
C GLY A 481 9.59 -13.01 26.43
N THR A 482 10.82 -13.49 26.66
CA THR A 482 11.77 -12.80 27.55
C THR A 482 12.31 -11.53 26.88
N THR A 483 12.83 -11.65 25.66
CA THR A 483 13.29 -10.47 24.90
C THR A 483 12.12 -9.57 24.50
N PHE A 484 10.93 -10.14 24.28
CA PHE A 484 9.71 -9.35 24.04
C PHE A 484 9.40 -8.41 25.21
N ALA A 485 9.35 -8.93 26.43
CA ALA A 485 9.14 -8.13 27.64
C ALA A 485 10.28 -7.11 27.87
N GLN A 486 11.52 -7.46 27.52
CA GLN A 486 12.66 -6.53 27.61
C GLN A 486 12.52 -5.35 26.64
N ILE A 487 12.15 -5.61 25.38
CA ILE A 487 12.06 -4.58 24.33
C ILE A 487 10.82 -3.70 24.54
N PHE A 488 9.66 -4.30 24.80
CA PHE A 488 8.39 -3.57 24.89
C PHE A 488 8.05 -3.09 26.32
N GLY A 489 8.84 -3.47 27.32
CA GLY A 489 8.72 -2.99 28.70
C GLY A 489 7.53 -3.57 29.48
N SER A 490 7.14 -2.87 30.55
CA SER A 490 6.03 -3.29 31.44
C SER A 490 4.68 -3.36 30.72
N ASP A 491 4.52 -2.59 29.66
CA ASP A 491 3.24 -2.42 28.96
C ASP A 491 3.08 -3.42 27.80
N ALA A 492 4.01 -4.37 27.65
CA ALA A 492 3.99 -5.40 26.62
C ALA A 492 2.68 -6.23 26.62
N GLY A 493 2.11 -6.49 27.80
CA GLY A 493 0.82 -7.17 27.93
C GLY A 493 -0.36 -6.32 27.43
N GLU A 494 -0.38 -5.03 27.75
CA GLU A 494 -1.39 -4.09 27.24
C GLU A 494 -1.28 -3.93 25.72
N LEU A 495 -0.04 -3.86 25.19
CA LEU A 495 0.23 -3.80 23.76
C LEU A 495 -0.43 -4.95 23.01
N VAL A 496 -0.20 -6.20 23.44
CA VAL A 496 -0.81 -7.38 22.82
C VAL A 496 -2.33 -7.36 23.01
N ALA A 497 -2.82 -7.02 24.21
CA ALA A 497 -4.25 -6.99 24.49
C ALA A 497 -5.01 -5.98 23.61
N VAL A 498 -4.48 -4.77 23.43
CA VAL A 498 -5.08 -3.74 22.58
C VAL A 498 -5.03 -4.17 21.13
N THR A 499 -3.86 -4.56 20.61
CA THR A 499 -3.70 -4.88 19.18
C THR A 499 -4.44 -6.15 18.75
N THR A 500 -4.80 -7.03 19.68
CA THR A 500 -5.62 -8.23 19.44
C THR A 500 -7.10 -8.06 19.81
N ALA A 501 -7.51 -6.89 20.32
CA ALA A 501 -8.88 -6.64 20.75
C ALA A 501 -9.90 -6.94 19.64
N GLU A 502 -10.99 -7.63 19.97
CA GLU A 502 -12.08 -7.90 19.04
C GLU A 502 -12.91 -6.63 18.78
N GLY A 503 -13.33 -6.44 17.53
CA GLY A 503 -14.25 -5.36 17.17
C GLY A 503 -14.14 -4.89 15.72
N PRO A 504 -15.00 -3.94 15.33
CA PRO A 504 -14.97 -3.34 14.00
C PRO A 504 -13.66 -2.58 13.72
N SER A 505 -13.39 -2.37 12.43
CA SER A 505 -12.32 -1.48 11.95
C SER A 505 -12.58 -0.03 12.38
N GLY A 506 -11.57 0.84 12.29
CA GLY A 506 -11.73 2.27 12.50
C GLY A 506 -12.77 2.89 11.56
N LEU A 507 -12.88 2.40 10.32
CA LEU A 507 -13.86 2.87 9.33
C LEU A 507 -15.31 2.61 9.75
N ASP A 508 -15.54 1.52 10.49
CA ASP A 508 -16.85 1.09 10.95
C ASP A 508 -17.12 1.51 12.41
N SER A 509 -16.11 2.06 13.10
CA SER A 509 -16.19 2.45 14.50
C SER A 509 -16.67 3.90 14.66
N PRO A 510 -17.57 4.17 15.64
CA PRO A 510 -17.91 5.54 15.99
C PRO A 510 -16.66 6.34 16.38
N GLY A 511 -16.48 7.51 15.77
CA GLY A 511 -15.31 8.37 16.02
C GLY A 511 -14.03 7.96 15.26
N GLY A 512 -14.11 7.00 14.34
CA GLY A 512 -13.00 6.68 13.44
C GLY A 512 -11.87 5.87 14.08
N ARG A 513 -12.04 5.37 15.31
CA ARG A 513 -10.98 4.65 16.03
C ARG A 513 -11.50 3.30 16.51
N GLY A 514 -10.99 2.23 15.91
CA GLY A 514 -11.31 0.85 16.29
C GLY A 514 -10.72 0.45 17.66
N PRO A 515 -11.20 -0.64 18.27
CA PRO A 515 -10.65 -1.16 19.53
C PRO A 515 -9.17 -1.53 19.45
N ARG A 516 -8.67 -1.87 18.26
CA ARG A 516 -7.26 -2.26 18.05
C ARG A 516 -6.30 -1.09 17.93
N VAL A 517 -6.81 0.07 17.54
CA VAL A 517 -6.04 1.30 17.37
C VAL A 517 -6.16 2.20 18.60
N GLN A 518 -6.37 1.66 19.80
CA GLN A 518 -6.36 2.45 21.03
C GLN A 518 -4.92 2.76 21.48
N PRO A 519 -4.70 3.86 22.22
CA PRO A 519 -3.39 4.13 22.82
C PRO A 519 -2.98 3.03 23.80
N VAL A 520 -1.69 2.73 23.89
CA VAL A 520 -1.09 1.78 24.85
C VAL A 520 -0.19 2.57 25.79
N ALA A 521 -0.39 2.41 27.10
CA ALA A 521 0.24 3.25 28.12
C ALA A 521 0.01 4.76 27.87
N GLY A 522 -1.17 5.09 27.36
CA GLY A 522 -1.59 6.47 27.06
C GLY A 522 -0.96 7.10 25.82
N ARG A 523 -0.28 6.34 24.96
CA ARG A 523 0.31 6.84 23.70
C ARG A 523 -0.04 5.98 22.51
N ASP A 524 -0.13 6.61 21.34
CA ASP A 524 -0.35 5.88 20.10
C ASP A 524 0.89 5.11 19.66
N LEU A 525 0.70 3.95 19.02
CA LEU A 525 1.84 3.11 18.60
C LEU A 525 2.70 3.77 17.50
N TRP A 526 2.17 4.79 16.84
CA TRP A 526 2.91 5.62 15.88
C TRP A 526 3.66 6.80 16.51
N GLU A 527 3.76 6.85 17.84
CA GLU A 527 4.49 7.84 18.61
C GLU A 527 5.63 7.21 19.42
N GLU A 528 6.58 8.01 19.89
CA GLU A 528 7.60 7.54 20.83
C GLU A 528 6.98 7.25 22.22
N PRO A 529 7.43 6.22 22.95
CA PRO A 529 8.61 5.39 22.70
C PRO A 529 8.34 4.14 21.85
N TRP A 530 7.13 3.97 21.31
CA TRP A 530 6.76 2.73 20.62
C TRP A 530 7.56 2.54 19.34
N LEU A 531 7.79 3.61 18.56
CA LEU A 531 8.58 3.53 17.34
C LEU A 531 10.00 3.00 17.60
N GLU A 532 10.71 3.51 18.61
CA GLU A 532 12.01 2.99 19.00
C GLU A 532 11.95 1.50 19.38
N ARG A 533 10.93 1.09 20.15
CA ARG A 533 10.74 -0.31 20.55
C ARG A 533 10.53 -1.23 19.33
N PHE A 534 9.73 -0.82 18.35
CA PHE A 534 9.54 -1.57 17.10
C PHE A 534 10.81 -1.65 16.24
N ARG A 535 11.60 -0.57 16.18
CA ARG A 535 12.92 -0.57 15.51
C ARG A 535 13.89 -1.53 16.20
N ASN A 536 13.88 -1.60 17.53
CA ASN A 536 14.68 -2.56 18.30
C ASN A 536 14.22 -4.00 18.07
N ALA A 537 12.91 -4.24 18.08
CA ALA A 537 12.31 -5.54 17.76
C ALA A 537 12.71 -6.03 16.35
N ALA A 538 12.78 -5.12 15.38
CA ALA A 538 13.15 -5.45 14.00
C ALA A 538 14.58 -5.96 13.84
N ARG A 539 15.46 -5.70 14.82
CA ARG A 539 16.86 -6.18 14.84
C ARG A 539 17.00 -7.55 15.51
N HIS A 540 15.95 -8.07 16.15
CA HIS A 540 15.98 -9.35 16.85
C HIS A 540 15.68 -10.50 15.89
N ALA A 541 16.64 -11.40 15.67
CA ALA A 541 16.52 -12.47 14.67
C ALA A 541 15.31 -13.41 14.89
N PRO A 542 14.98 -13.85 16.12
CA PRO A 542 13.73 -14.59 16.40
C PRO A 542 12.46 -13.83 15.98
N PHE A 543 12.41 -12.51 16.15
CA PHE A 543 11.26 -11.71 15.72
C PHE A 543 11.18 -11.54 14.21
N GLN A 544 12.34 -11.46 13.53
CA GLN A 544 12.37 -11.53 12.08
C GLN A 544 11.84 -12.89 11.57
N ALA A 545 12.16 -13.99 12.25
CA ALA A 545 11.61 -15.31 11.94
C ALA A 545 10.09 -15.36 12.17
N ALA A 546 9.58 -14.77 13.26
CA ALA A 546 8.15 -14.61 13.50
C ALA A 546 7.45 -13.81 12.38
N MET A 547 8.03 -12.67 11.95
CA MET A 547 7.50 -11.91 10.81
C MET A 547 7.46 -12.75 9.55
N ARG A 548 8.51 -13.54 9.27
CA ARG A 548 8.56 -14.40 8.10
C ARG A 548 7.49 -15.48 8.12
N ALA A 549 7.32 -16.16 9.26
CA ALA A 549 6.27 -17.16 9.44
C ALA A 549 4.87 -16.55 9.21
N GLN A 550 4.60 -15.36 9.75
CA GLN A 550 3.33 -14.68 9.52
C GLN A 550 3.12 -14.31 8.04
N ILE A 551 4.16 -13.82 7.36
CA ILE A 551 4.10 -13.49 5.93
C ILE A 551 3.75 -14.73 5.10
N LEU A 552 4.40 -15.86 5.34
CA LEU A 552 4.11 -17.11 4.64
C LEU A 552 2.64 -17.52 4.85
N ALA A 553 2.20 -17.57 6.12
CA ALA A 553 0.84 -17.97 6.47
C ALA A 553 -0.24 -17.04 5.91
N ARG A 554 -0.03 -15.72 5.96
CA ARG A 554 -1.05 -14.73 5.56
C ARG A 554 -1.00 -14.32 4.09
N ARG A 555 0.14 -14.52 3.40
CA ARG A 555 0.34 -14.05 2.03
C ARG A 555 0.61 -15.18 1.06
N LEU A 556 1.53 -16.10 1.35
CA LEU A 556 1.90 -17.16 0.41
C LEU A 556 0.91 -18.32 0.42
N ASP A 557 0.58 -18.86 1.59
CA ASP A 557 -0.27 -20.05 1.71
C ASP A 557 -1.63 -19.89 1.02
N PRO A 558 -2.34 -18.73 1.14
CA PRO A 558 -3.58 -18.49 0.39
C PRO A 558 -3.40 -18.43 -1.14
N LEU A 559 -2.18 -18.16 -1.62
CA LEU A 559 -1.85 -18.07 -3.04
C LEU A 559 -1.31 -19.38 -3.63
N ARG A 560 -1.03 -20.40 -2.83
CA ARG A 560 -0.55 -21.70 -3.34
C ARG A 560 -1.52 -22.38 -4.30
N PRO A 561 -2.85 -22.42 -4.06
CA PRO A 561 -3.78 -22.97 -5.04
C PRO A 561 -3.74 -22.22 -6.39
N VAL A 562 -3.44 -20.91 -6.36
CA VAL A 562 -3.26 -20.11 -7.57
C VAL A 562 -1.95 -20.48 -8.28
N ALA A 563 -0.87 -20.67 -7.53
CA ALA A 563 0.41 -21.12 -8.08
C ALA A 563 0.28 -22.48 -8.78
N GLN A 564 -0.41 -23.42 -8.13
CA GLN A 564 -0.71 -24.75 -8.66
C GLN A 564 -1.53 -24.68 -9.94
N ALA A 565 -2.65 -23.94 -9.93
CA ALA A 565 -3.52 -23.79 -11.10
C ALA A 565 -2.80 -23.17 -12.32
N LEU A 566 -1.75 -22.38 -12.07
CA LEU A 566 -0.96 -21.71 -13.09
C LEU A 566 0.35 -22.43 -13.41
N ASP A 567 0.63 -23.57 -12.76
CA ASP A 567 1.87 -24.34 -12.91
C ASP A 567 3.14 -23.50 -12.66
N ILE A 568 3.08 -22.64 -11.64
CA ILE A 568 4.20 -21.78 -11.20
C ILE A 568 4.56 -22.02 -9.73
N GLU A 569 4.46 -23.28 -9.28
CA GLU A 569 4.85 -23.70 -7.92
C GLU A 569 6.36 -23.77 -7.69
N ASN A 570 7.16 -23.44 -8.70
CA ASN A 570 8.60 -23.28 -8.54
C ASN A 570 8.95 -22.03 -7.70
N ASP A 571 10.17 -21.98 -7.17
CA ASP A 571 10.62 -20.91 -6.27
C ASP A 571 10.43 -19.51 -6.87
N ARG A 572 10.66 -19.35 -8.18
CA ARG A 572 10.50 -18.07 -8.87
C ARG A 572 9.04 -17.63 -8.93
N GLY A 573 8.14 -18.53 -9.31
CA GLY A 573 6.70 -18.28 -9.36
C GLY A 573 6.13 -17.96 -7.98
N LEU A 574 6.48 -18.75 -6.97
CA LEU A 574 6.10 -18.48 -5.58
C LEU A 574 6.67 -17.15 -5.07
N ALA A 575 7.90 -16.79 -5.41
CA ALA A 575 8.51 -15.50 -5.05
C ALA A 575 7.74 -14.32 -5.67
N MET A 576 7.35 -14.41 -6.95
CA MET A 576 6.57 -13.37 -7.64
C MET A 576 5.16 -13.24 -7.05
N LEU A 577 4.49 -14.35 -6.75
CA LEU A 577 3.18 -14.34 -6.07
C LEU A 577 3.28 -13.77 -4.66
N LEU A 578 4.32 -14.12 -3.91
CA LEU A 578 4.57 -13.55 -2.60
C LEU A 578 4.82 -12.04 -2.65
N CYS A 579 5.60 -11.58 -3.62
CA CYS A 579 5.83 -10.15 -3.86
C CYS A 579 4.50 -9.41 -4.11
N LEU A 580 3.62 -9.97 -4.95
CA LEU A 580 2.28 -9.44 -5.17
C LEU A 580 1.44 -9.46 -3.88
N GLY A 581 1.47 -10.54 -3.12
CA GLY A 581 0.76 -10.67 -1.84
C GLY A 581 1.21 -9.65 -0.81
N ILE A 582 2.51 -9.35 -0.74
CA ILE A 582 3.08 -8.31 0.13
C ILE A 582 2.60 -6.92 -0.31
N GLN A 583 2.67 -6.62 -1.61
CA GLN A 583 2.41 -5.27 -2.13
C GLN A 583 0.91 -4.94 -2.27
N ARG A 584 0.06 -5.94 -2.49
CA ARG A 584 -1.37 -5.74 -2.82
C ARG A 584 -2.33 -6.49 -1.90
N GLY A 585 -1.83 -7.27 -0.93
CA GLY A 585 -2.63 -8.25 -0.21
C GLY A 585 -3.02 -9.44 -1.08
N VAL A 586 -3.64 -10.46 -0.48
CA VAL A 586 -4.03 -11.70 -1.18
C VAL A 586 -5.06 -11.43 -2.27
N GLU A 587 -6.14 -10.71 -1.95
CA GLU A 587 -7.19 -10.40 -2.93
C GLU A 587 -6.67 -9.58 -4.11
N GLY A 588 -5.85 -8.56 -3.81
CA GLY A 588 -5.22 -7.73 -4.83
C GLY A 588 -4.22 -8.50 -5.69
N ALA A 589 -3.49 -9.46 -5.11
CA ALA A 589 -2.62 -10.37 -5.86
C ALA A 589 -3.44 -11.29 -6.77
N MET A 590 -4.50 -11.94 -6.27
CA MET A 590 -5.39 -12.78 -7.08
C MET A 590 -6.03 -12.01 -8.23
N ALA A 591 -6.53 -10.79 -7.98
CA ALA A 591 -7.10 -9.94 -9.01
C ALA A 591 -6.04 -9.53 -10.06
N HIS A 592 -4.81 -9.22 -9.63
CA HIS A 592 -3.71 -8.89 -10.53
C HIS A 592 -3.34 -10.08 -11.43
N VAL A 593 -3.14 -11.25 -10.84
CA VAL A 593 -2.81 -12.50 -11.55
C VAL A 593 -3.95 -12.88 -12.50
N GLY A 594 -5.20 -12.80 -12.04
CA GLY A 594 -6.37 -13.08 -12.86
C GLY A 594 -6.52 -12.11 -14.03
N GLY A 595 -6.18 -10.83 -13.85
CA GLY A 595 -6.15 -9.86 -14.94
C GLY A 595 -5.00 -10.07 -15.93
N ALA A 596 -3.84 -10.51 -15.44
CA ALA A 596 -2.66 -10.81 -16.25
C ALA A 596 -2.84 -12.07 -17.10
N VAL A 597 -3.47 -13.10 -16.53
CA VAL A 597 -3.66 -14.42 -17.14
C VAL A 597 -5.15 -14.67 -17.34
N ASN A 598 -5.79 -13.94 -18.27
CA ASN A 598 -7.21 -14.12 -18.55
C ASN A 598 -7.44 -14.69 -19.97
N PRO A 599 -7.49 -16.02 -20.14
CA PRO A 599 -7.85 -16.63 -21.41
C PRO A 599 -9.35 -16.44 -21.77
N PHE A 600 -10.17 -15.94 -20.84
CA PHE A 600 -11.63 -15.81 -20.94
C PHE A 600 -12.11 -14.37 -21.15
N ASP A 601 -11.30 -13.54 -21.79
CA ASP A 601 -11.60 -12.12 -22.06
C ASP A 601 -12.89 -11.86 -22.87
N THR A 602 -13.51 -12.90 -23.44
CA THR A 602 -14.78 -12.83 -24.16
C THR A 602 -15.77 -13.92 -23.72
N PRO A 603 -17.09 -13.63 -23.74
CA PRO A 603 -18.11 -14.65 -23.44
C PRO A 603 -18.03 -15.88 -24.36
N ALA A 604 -17.60 -15.70 -25.62
CA ALA A 604 -17.43 -16.80 -26.56
C ALA A 604 -16.30 -17.74 -26.17
N ARG A 605 -15.16 -17.21 -25.70
CA ARG A 605 -14.04 -18.05 -25.20
C ARG A 605 -14.41 -18.76 -23.91
N LEU A 606 -15.13 -18.09 -23.01
CA LEU A 606 -15.64 -18.73 -21.80
C LEU A 606 -16.63 -19.87 -22.13
N GLY A 607 -17.56 -19.64 -23.05
CA GLY A 607 -18.49 -20.67 -23.52
C GLY A 607 -17.75 -21.87 -24.13
N ALA A 608 -16.78 -21.61 -25.02
CA ALA A 608 -15.96 -22.67 -25.61
C ALA A 608 -15.17 -23.48 -24.57
N ALA A 609 -14.62 -22.82 -23.55
CA ALA A 609 -13.93 -23.48 -22.44
C ALA A 609 -14.88 -24.39 -21.65
N LEU A 610 -16.07 -23.91 -21.30
CA LEU A 610 -17.08 -24.69 -20.58
C LEU A 610 -17.56 -25.89 -21.39
N ASP A 611 -17.83 -25.69 -22.68
CA ASP A 611 -18.23 -26.76 -23.61
C ASP A 611 -17.15 -27.86 -23.71
N ALA A 612 -15.88 -27.47 -23.82
CA ALA A 612 -14.77 -28.44 -23.87
C ALA A 612 -14.59 -29.22 -22.57
N LEU A 613 -14.95 -28.61 -21.44
CA LEU A 613 -14.97 -29.27 -20.12
C LEU A 613 -16.29 -30.02 -19.85
N ALA A 614 -17.21 -30.06 -20.82
CA ALA A 614 -18.53 -30.67 -20.72
C ALA A 614 -19.45 -30.08 -19.63
N PHE A 615 -19.40 -28.76 -19.44
CA PHE A 615 -20.31 -28.02 -18.56
C PHE A 615 -21.21 -27.08 -19.35
N THR A 616 -22.50 -27.02 -19.00
CA THR A 616 -23.49 -26.18 -19.71
C THR A 616 -23.32 -24.69 -19.40
N ASP A 617 -22.83 -24.37 -18.21
CA ASP A 617 -22.67 -23.01 -17.70
C ASP A 617 -21.69 -22.98 -16.51
N LEU A 618 -21.37 -21.77 -16.06
CA LEU A 618 -20.50 -21.55 -14.90
C LEU A 618 -21.06 -22.15 -13.60
N GLY A 619 -22.38 -22.15 -13.41
CA GLY A 619 -23.01 -22.70 -12.21
C GLY A 619 -22.80 -24.20 -12.09
N ALA A 620 -22.96 -24.93 -13.20
CA ALA A 620 -22.69 -26.36 -13.29
C ALA A 620 -21.20 -26.68 -13.03
N PHE A 621 -20.29 -25.90 -13.61
CA PHE A 621 -18.85 -26.03 -13.36
C PHE A 621 -18.50 -25.81 -11.87
N ARG A 622 -18.99 -24.72 -11.27
CA ARG A 622 -18.74 -24.37 -9.87
C ARG A 622 -19.26 -25.44 -8.91
N ALA A 623 -20.47 -25.94 -9.15
CA ALA A 623 -21.03 -27.04 -8.36
C ALA A 623 -20.15 -28.30 -8.42
N ALA A 624 -19.64 -28.65 -9.61
CA ALA A 624 -18.76 -29.81 -9.79
C ALA A 624 -17.39 -29.64 -9.13
N LYS A 625 -16.90 -28.41 -9.00
CA LYS A 625 -15.65 -28.08 -8.30
C LYS A 625 -15.83 -27.79 -6.81
N GLY A 626 -17.04 -27.91 -6.27
CA GLY A 626 -17.33 -27.61 -4.86
C GLY A 626 -17.17 -26.14 -4.50
N LEU A 627 -17.26 -25.23 -5.48
CA LEU A 627 -17.18 -23.79 -5.26
C LEU A 627 -18.55 -23.24 -4.82
N PRO A 628 -18.61 -22.08 -4.13
CA PRO A 628 -19.88 -21.45 -3.78
C PRO A 628 -20.77 -21.26 -5.01
N PRO A 629 -22.10 -21.43 -4.91
CA PRO A 629 -22.99 -21.28 -6.06
C PRO A 629 -22.97 -19.84 -6.59
N GLY A 630 -23.08 -19.68 -7.90
CA GLY A 630 -23.10 -18.38 -8.58
C GLY A 630 -22.83 -18.50 -10.08
N ASP A 631 -23.02 -17.41 -10.80
CA ASP A 631 -22.78 -17.28 -12.25
C ASP A 631 -21.64 -16.28 -12.56
N ILE A 632 -20.92 -15.83 -11.53
CA ILE A 632 -19.81 -14.88 -11.63
C ILE A 632 -18.49 -15.63 -11.80
N LEU A 633 -17.66 -15.17 -12.74
CA LEU A 633 -16.27 -15.58 -12.87
C LEU A 633 -15.41 -14.84 -11.83
N ASP A 634 -15.47 -15.28 -10.57
CA ASP A 634 -14.60 -14.80 -9.49
C ASP A 634 -13.20 -15.43 -9.57
N GLY A 635 -12.27 -14.96 -8.74
CA GLY A 635 -10.89 -15.47 -8.70
C GLY A 635 -10.81 -17.00 -8.53
N PRO A 636 -11.45 -17.60 -7.52
CA PRO A 636 -11.45 -19.05 -7.34
C PRO A 636 -11.98 -19.83 -8.56
N THR A 637 -13.08 -19.38 -9.17
CA THR A 637 -13.63 -20.02 -10.37
C THR A 637 -12.72 -19.85 -11.58
N HIS A 638 -12.10 -18.68 -11.70
CA HIS A 638 -11.15 -18.38 -12.76
C HIS A 638 -9.96 -19.35 -12.75
N PHE A 639 -9.32 -19.52 -11.59
CA PHE A 639 -8.16 -20.42 -11.47
C PHE A 639 -8.55 -21.90 -11.58
N ALA A 640 -9.72 -22.30 -11.06
CA ALA A 640 -10.23 -23.66 -11.25
C ALA A 640 -10.49 -23.99 -12.73
N LEU A 641 -10.96 -23.02 -13.54
CA LEU A 641 -11.11 -23.19 -14.98
C LEU A 641 -9.76 -23.32 -15.69
N ILE A 642 -8.78 -22.49 -15.34
CA ILE A 642 -7.43 -22.58 -15.91
C ILE A 642 -6.82 -23.96 -15.64
N ASP A 643 -6.87 -24.43 -14.39
CA ASP A 643 -6.40 -25.76 -13.99
C ASP A 643 -7.08 -26.88 -14.81
N ALA A 644 -8.41 -26.82 -14.94
CA ALA A 644 -9.18 -27.80 -15.70
C ALA A 644 -8.82 -27.79 -17.21
N LEU A 645 -8.59 -26.62 -17.80
CA LEU A 645 -8.18 -26.51 -19.21
C LEU A 645 -6.75 -26.98 -19.45
N ARG A 646 -5.84 -26.76 -18.50
CA ARG A 646 -4.47 -27.29 -18.58
C ARG A 646 -4.47 -28.81 -18.62
N ALA A 647 -5.39 -29.46 -17.90
CA ALA A 647 -5.54 -30.91 -17.95
C ALA A 647 -5.97 -31.43 -19.36
N LEU A 648 -6.56 -30.58 -20.22
CA LEU A 648 -6.84 -30.92 -21.61
C LEU A 648 -5.59 -30.78 -22.52
N GLY A 649 -4.55 -30.07 -22.07
CA GLY A 649 -3.33 -29.83 -22.83
C GLY A 649 -3.60 -29.21 -24.21
N PRO A 650 -3.11 -29.82 -25.31
CA PRO A 650 -3.28 -29.27 -26.66
C PRO A 650 -4.74 -29.30 -27.17
N ASP A 651 -5.62 -30.05 -26.51
CA ASP A 651 -7.04 -30.14 -26.89
C ASP A 651 -7.87 -28.98 -26.30
N SER A 652 -7.27 -28.12 -25.47
CA SER A 652 -7.96 -26.93 -24.96
C SER A 652 -8.33 -25.98 -26.12
N PRO A 653 -9.60 -25.58 -26.26
CA PRO A 653 -10.02 -24.64 -27.31
C PRO A 653 -9.53 -23.21 -27.06
N VAL A 654 -9.04 -22.93 -25.85
CA VAL A 654 -8.48 -21.64 -25.47
C VAL A 654 -7.02 -21.84 -25.08
N GLN A 655 -6.15 -20.97 -25.57
CA GLN A 655 -4.73 -21.00 -25.22
C GLN A 655 -4.55 -20.58 -23.77
N VAL A 656 -4.12 -21.52 -22.93
CA VAL A 656 -3.65 -21.24 -21.58
C VAL A 656 -2.14 -21.01 -21.66
N PRO A 657 -1.62 -19.86 -21.20
CA PRO A 657 -0.17 -19.63 -21.16
C PRO A 657 0.52 -20.71 -20.33
N ASP A 658 1.72 -21.13 -20.74
CA ASP A 658 2.58 -22.00 -19.95
C ASP A 658 3.17 -21.25 -18.74
N ALA A 659 3.95 -21.94 -17.90
CA ALA A 659 4.55 -21.35 -16.70
C ALA A 659 5.35 -20.07 -17.01
N GLU A 660 6.22 -20.12 -18.02
CA GLU A 660 7.05 -18.97 -18.43
C GLU A 660 6.20 -17.81 -18.97
N GLY A 661 5.20 -18.12 -19.79
CA GLY A 661 4.24 -17.14 -20.29
C GLY A 661 3.42 -16.49 -19.18
N VAL A 662 3.08 -17.23 -18.12
CA VAL A 662 2.45 -16.67 -16.91
C VAL A 662 3.40 -15.68 -16.23
N LEU A 663 4.65 -16.05 -15.97
CA LEU A 663 5.61 -15.16 -15.31
C LEU A 663 5.83 -13.87 -16.11
N ASP A 664 5.97 -13.96 -17.43
CA ASP A 664 6.13 -12.80 -18.30
C ASP A 664 4.87 -11.92 -18.35
N ALA A 665 3.68 -12.55 -18.31
CA ALA A 665 2.41 -11.83 -18.21
C ALA A 665 2.29 -11.06 -16.88
N LEU A 666 2.77 -11.61 -15.75
CA LEU A 666 2.78 -10.91 -14.46
C LEU A 666 3.66 -9.66 -14.50
N VAL A 667 4.88 -9.76 -15.05
CA VAL A 667 5.77 -8.58 -15.21
C VAL A 667 5.13 -7.54 -16.12
N THR A 668 4.59 -7.98 -17.26
CA THR A 668 3.96 -7.09 -18.24
C THR A 668 2.74 -6.38 -17.66
N ALA A 669 1.89 -7.10 -16.93
CA ALA A 669 0.67 -6.57 -16.32
C ALA A 669 0.96 -5.59 -15.17
N ALA A 670 2.06 -5.76 -14.45
CA ALA A 670 2.50 -4.78 -13.46
C ALA A 670 2.92 -3.45 -14.10
N GLY A 671 3.42 -3.48 -15.34
CA GLY A 671 3.84 -2.29 -16.07
C GLY A 671 5.06 -1.61 -15.44
N PRO A 672 5.49 -0.45 -15.95
CA PRO A 672 6.60 0.29 -15.36
C PRO A 672 6.24 0.82 -13.96
N GLY A 673 7.19 0.72 -13.02
CA GLY A 673 7.04 1.24 -11.65
C GLY A 673 7.59 0.27 -10.61
N PRO A 674 7.52 0.63 -9.31
CA PRO A 674 8.17 -0.14 -8.24
C PRO A 674 7.80 -1.62 -8.21
N LEU A 675 6.53 -1.95 -8.43
CA LEU A 675 6.08 -3.34 -8.49
C LEU A 675 6.58 -4.08 -9.73
N GLY A 676 6.52 -3.45 -10.92
CA GLY A 676 7.01 -4.06 -12.14
C GLY A 676 8.52 -4.28 -12.11
N ASP A 677 9.26 -3.32 -11.56
CA ASP A 677 10.71 -3.42 -11.35
C ASP A 677 11.03 -4.57 -10.37
N ALA A 678 10.28 -4.69 -9.28
CA ALA A 678 10.41 -5.78 -8.33
C ALA A 678 10.14 -7.15 -8.97
N LEU A 679 9.03 -7.29 -9.70
CA LEU A 679 8.69 -8.53 -10.40
C LEU A 679 9.70 -8.86 -11.49
N LEU A 680 10.21 -7.86 -12.22
CA LEU A 680 11.26 -8.05 -13.21
C LEU A 680 12.56 -8.53 -12.56
N ARG A 681 12.97 -7.95 -11.43
CA ARG A 681 14.15 -8.41 -10.67
C ARG A 681 13.98 -9.85 -10.23
N LEU A 682 12.84 -10.23 -9.66
CA LEU A 682 12.55 -11.62 -9.27
C LEU A 682 12.54 -12.55 -10.48
N ARG A 683 11.96 -12.11 -11.60
CA ARG A 683 11.90 -12.87 -12.86
C ARG A 683 13.29 -13.23 -13.39
N VAL A 684 14.25 -12.31 -13.30
CA VAL A 684 15.61 -12.50 -13.82
C VAL A 684 16.64 -12.85 -12.74
N SER A 685 16.21 -13.01 -11.49
CA SER A 685 17.12 -13.21 -10.37
C SER A 685 17.79 -14.58 -10.44
N PRO A 686 19.13 -14.66 -10.36
CA PRO A 686 19.85 -15.92 -10.31
C PRO A 686 19.66 -16.66 -8.98
N ALA A 687 19.07 -16.01 -7.96
CA ALA A 687 18.77 -16.64 -6.67
C ALA A 687 17.72 -17.74 -6.79
N PHE A 688 16.84 -17.64 -7.80
CA PHE A 688 15.86 -18.68 -8.12
C PHE A 688 16.39 -19.47 -9.31
N GLY A 689 17.11 -20.55 -9.00
CA GLY A 689 17.58 -21.47 -10.03
C GLY A 689 16.39 -22.10 -10.75
N ASP A 690 16.46 -22.19 -12.08
CA ASP A 690 15.50 -22.92 -12.92
C ASP A 690 15.62 -24.44 -12.74
N LEU A 691 16.03 -24.90 -11.56
CA LEU A 691 16.02 -26.31 -11.21
C LEU A 691 14.55 -26.71 -11.11
N ALA A 692 14.02 -27.22 -12.23
CA ALA A 692 12.75 -27.90 -12.26
C ALA A 692 12.67 -28.81 -11.02
N ALA A 693 11.67 -28.54 -10.17
CA ALA A 693 11.39 -29.36 -9.01
C ALA A 693 10.91 -30.74 -9.50
N GLY A 694 11.82 -31.61 -9.94
CA GLY A 694 11.46 -32.90 -10.53
C GLY A 694 12.43 -33.44 -11.57
N GLY A 695 13.68 -33.64 -11.18
CA GLY A 695 14.54 -34.70 -11.75
C GLY A 695 14.65 -35.84 -10.75
#